data_AF-L1N887-F1
#
_entry.id   AF-L1N887-F1
#
_cell.length_a   1.000
_cell.length_b   1.000
_cell.length_c   1.000
_cell.angle_alpha   90.00
_cell.angle_beta   90.00
_cell.angle_gamma   90.00
#
_symmetry.space_group_name_H-M   'P 1'
#
loop_
_entity.id
_entity.type
_entity.pdbx_description
1 polymer ?
#
loop_
_entity_poly.entity_id
_entity_poly.type
_entity_poly.pdbx_seq_one_letter_code
_entity_poly.pdbx_strand_id
1 'polypeptide(L)'
;MNTFTSIIADRLGLEAKKVENTLTLLEEGCTIPFISRYRKEKTGGLDEVMIGEISEWRDRLTELTKRKETVCKTIDEQGKMTEELKCRIDETWDAATLEDIYLPYKPKRRTRAQIAREQGLEPLSQLIMLQREQDIEGVARRFVKGDVKDVTAALKGAQDIIAETVSENEQSRRLVRGVFSREAVITSKVVPAKKEEDGAAKYADYFDLSEPLRRCPGNRLLAMRRGENEGFLRVSISIDSAEVIERLQRHYVKGSGKCAQLVSKAVEDAYKRLIEPSVENEFAAASKEKADEEAIGVFVENLRQLLLAAPLGRQRVMGVDPGIRTGCKVVCLDEQGNLLFHDVVYPFPPHGNRLAAQEKFGTIALRYDVQAIAVGNGTASRETADILRSLSQGGTKLPVYVVSEDGASVYSASKTAREEFPNEDVTVRGAVSIGRRLMDPLAELVKIDPKSIGVGQYQHDVDQTKLRKSLDTTVESCVNLVGVNVNTASVHLLTYISGLGATLAKNIVEYRRENGAFASRAQLKKVPRLGPSAFEQCAGFMRIPDARNSLDNSAVHPERYALVEQMANDCGCAVVDLIGKSERLKQIDLKQYVSGEVGLPTLTDIIHELEKPGRDPREELEEFNFDERVHEVSDLIPGMILPGIVTNITKFGAFVDIGVHQDGLVHISQLANRFVSDPTEVVKLHQHVQVRVLDIDIRRNRISLSMRD
;
A
#
# COMPACT_ATOMS: atom_id res chain seq x y z
N MET A 1 -15.18 -8.22 -27.24
CA MET A 1 -15.51 -8.22 -25.82
C MET A 1 -14.40 -9.01 -25.15
N ASN A 2 -13.59 -8.31 -24.36
CA ASN A 2 -12.49 -8.91 -23.63
C ASN A 2 -13.06 -10.01 -22.70
N THR A 3 -12.43 -11.18 -22.66
CA THR A 3 -12.88 -12.32 -21.84
C THR A 3 -12.92 -11.99 -20.35
N PHE A 4 -12.14 -10.98 -19.92
CA PHE A 4 -12.09 -10.52 -18.55
C PHE A 4 -13.26 -9.60 -18.17
N THR A 5 -13.93 -8.98 -19.13
CA THR A 5 -14.91 -7.91 -18.88
C THR A 5 -16.06 -8.37 -18.01
N SER A 6 -16.69 -9.50 -18.31
CA SER A 6 -17.82 -10.01 -17.52
C SER A 6 -17.39 -10.36 -16.10
N ILE A 7 -16.22 -10.99 -15.96
CA ILE A 7 -15.67 -11.43 -14.67
C ILE A 7 -15.40 -10.21 -13.77
N ILE A 8 -14.75 -9.18 -14.32
CA ILE A 8 -14.41 -7.96 -13.57
C ILE A 8 -15.69 -7.19 -13.24
N ALA A 9 -16.63 -7.07 -14.20
CA ALA A 9 -17.90 -6.39 -13.99
C ALA A 9 -18.73 -7.02 -12.86
N ASP A 10 -18.88 -8.35 -12.87
CA ASP A 10 -19.63 -9.08 -11.84
C ASP A 10 -18.95 -8.99 -10.48
N ARG A 11 -17.61 -8.99 -10.45
CA ARG A 11 -16.83 -8.94 -9.20
C ARG A 11 -16.85 -7.57 -8.53
N LEU A 12 -16.79 -6.50 -9.32
CA LEU A 12 -16.78 -5.11 -8.84
C LEU A 12 -18.18 -4.50 -8.76
N GLY A 13 -19.21 -5.18 -9.28
CA GLY A 13 -20.56 -4.64 -9.36
C GLY A 13 -20.68 -3.46 -10.33
N LEU A 14 -19.83 -3.43 -11.37
CA LEU A 14 -19.77 -2.37 -12.37
C LEU A 14 -20.46 -2.79 -13.67
N GLU A 15 -20.89 -1.81 -14.46
CA GLU A 15 -21.47 -2.08 -15.77
C GLU A 15 -20.39 -2.59 -16.76
N ALA A 16 -20.65 -3.72 -17.42
CA ALA A 16 -19.71 -4.36 -18.34
C ALA A 16 -19.16 -3.42 -19.43
N LYS A 17 -19.99 -2.50 -19.94
CA LYS A 17 -19.56 -1.52 -20.94
C LYS A 17 -18.48 -0.57 -20.41
N LYS A 18 -18.58 -0.13 -19.16
CA LYS A 18 -17.60 0.75 -18.51
C LYS A 18 -16.28 0.03 -18.29
N VAL A 19 -16.35 -1.24 -17.90
CA VAL A 19 -15.17 -2.10 -17.70
C VAL A 19 -14.47 -2.36 -19.03
N GLU A 20 -15.19 -2.77 -20.08
CA GLU A 20 -14.63 -3.01 -21.42
C GLU A 20 -13.87 -1.78 -21.93
N ASN A 21 -14.51 -0.60 -21.89
CA ASN A 21 -13.90 0.64 -22.36
C ASN A 21 -12.64 1.00 -21.56
N THR A 22 -12.67 0.79 -20.24
CA THR A 22 -11.50 1.01 -19.38
C THR A 22 -10.36 0.06 -19.72
N LEU A 23 -10.66 -1.23 -19.93
CA LEU A 23 -9.67 -2.23 -20.34
C LEU A 23 -9.04 -1.89 -21.69
N THR A 24 -9.84 -1.45 -22.67
CA THR A 24 -9.33 -1.01 -23.97
C THR A 24 -8.36 0.18 -23.82
N LEU A 25 -8.70 1.18 -23.01
CA LEU A 25 -7.82 2.33 -22.76
C LEU A 25 -6.50 1.92 -22.08
N LEU A 26 -6.56 0.98 -21.12
CA LEU A 26 -5.37 0.42 -20.47
C LEU A 26 -4.55 -0.48 -21.42
N GLU A 27 -5.16 -1.09 -22.43
CA GLU A 27 -4.47 -1.84 -23.50
C GLU A 27 -3.79 -0.91 -24.50
N GLU A 28 -4.40 0.24 -24.79
CA GLU A 28 -3.83 1.33 -25.59
C GLU A 28 -2.67 2.06 -24.89
N GLY A 29 -2.40 1.73 -23.61
CA GLY A 29 -1.31 2.30 -22.83
C GLY A 29 -1.64 3.63 -22.16
N CYS A 30 -2.93 3.98 -22.03
CA CYS A 30 -3.33 5.14 -21.23
C CYS A 30 -3.08 4.89 -19.74
N THR A 31 -2.61 5.91 -19.03
CA THR A 31 -2.37 5.83 -17.58
C THR A 31 -3.68 5.99 -16.80
N ILE A 32 -3.70 5.51 -15.56
CA ILE A 32 -4.87 5.64 -14.68
C ILE A 32 -5.24 7.13 -14.43
N PRO A 33 -4.29 8.04 -14.11
CA PRO A 33 -4.62 9.46 -13.95
C PRO A 33 -5.17 10.10 -15.23
N PHE A 34 -4.67 9.69 -16.41
CA PHE A 34 -5.14 10.22 -17.68
C PHE A 34 -6.57 9.75 -17.97
N ILE A 35 -6.88 8.48 -17.75
CA ILE A 35 -8.21 7.92 -17.97
C ILE A 35 -9.23 8.59 -17.03
N SER A 36 -8.91 8.67 -15.74
CA SER A 36 -9.83 9.22 -14.72
C SER A 36 -10.15 10.71 -14.95
N ARG A 37 -9.20 11.47 -15.51
CA ARG A 37 -9.37 12.90 -15.76
C ARG A 37 -9.95 13.24 -17.13
N TYR A 38 -9.46 12.61 -18.21
CA TYR A 38 -9.73 13.04 -19.59
C TYR A 38 -10.56 12.04 -20.41
N ARG A 39 -10.93 10.88 -19.86
CA ARG A 39 -11.72 9.86 -20.57
C ARG A 39 -12.98 9.45 -19.79
N LYS A 40 -13.53 10.37 -18.99
CA LYS A 40 -14.72 10.16 -18.14
C LYS A 40 -15.94 9.69 -18.92
N GLU A 41 -16.13 10.17 -20.15
CA GLU A 41 -17.26 9.79 -21.01
C GLU A 41 -17.16 8.32 -21.43
N LYS A 42 -15.94 7.86 -21.80
CA LYS A 42 -15.72 6.47 -22.21
C LYS A 42 -15.89 5.51 -21.04
N THR A 43 -15.41 5.88 -19.85
CA THR A 43 -15.51 5.04 -18.65
C THR A 43 -16.85 5.19 -17.92
N GLY A 44 -17.67 6.18 -18.27
CA GLY A 44 -18.91 6.47 -17.56
C GLY A 44 -18.67 7.03 -16.15
N GLY A 45 -17.60 7.81 -16.00
CA GLY A 45 -17.26 8.57 -14.78
C GLY A 45 -16.58 7.77 -13.68
N LEU A 46 -15.90 6.67 -14.00
CA LEU A 46 -15.12 5.91 -13.01
C LEU A 46 -13.98 6.78 -12.47
N ASP A 47 -13.81 6.75 -11.15
CA ASP A 47 -12.70 7.42 -10.48
C ASP A 47 -11.40 6.61 -10.57
N GLU A 48 -10.32 7.21 -10.09
CA GLU A 48 -8.99 6.61 -10.13
C GLU A 48 -8.89 5.30 -9.34
N VAL A 49 -9.61 5.18 -8.23
CA VAL A 49 -9.61 3.98 -7.38
C VAL A 49 -10.27 2.82 -8.12
N MET A 50 -11.45 3.05 -8.71
CA MET A 50 -12.17 2.04 -9.49
C MET A 50 -11.38 1.60 -10.73
N ILE A 51 -10.71 2.53 -11.42
CA ILE A 51 -9.85 2.19 -12.57
C ILE A 51 -8.62 1.38 -12.10
N GLY A 52 -8.05 1.72 -10.95
CA GLY A 52 -6.98 0.96 -10.30
C GLY A 52 -7.39 -0.49 -10.01
N GLU A 53 -8.56 -0.70 -9.40
CA GLU A 53 -9.10 -2.03 -9.13
C GLU A 53 -9.32 -2.84 -10.42
N ILE A 54 -9.83 -2.22 -11.50
CA ILE A 54 -9.96 -2.87 -12.82
C ILE A 54 -8.59 -3.31 -13.34
N SER A 55 -7.57 -2.46 -13.21
CA SER A 55 -6.20 -2.78 -13.63
C SER A 55 -5.61 -3.95 -12.82
N GLU A 56 -5.82 -3.98 -11.51
CA GLU A 56 -5.34 -5.07 -10.66
C GLU A 56 -6.01 -6.41 -11.00
N TRP A 57 -7.33 -6.40 -11.22
CA TRP A 57 -8.04 -7.60 -11.65
C TRP A 57 -7.60 -8.07 -13.03
N ARG A 58 -7.35 -7.15 -13.96
CA ARG A 58 -6.77 -7.47 -15.27
C ARG A 58 -5.41 -8.17 -15.11
N ASP A 59 -4.53 -7.65 -14.25
CA ASP A 59 -3.22 -8.25 -13.99
C ASP A 59 -3.37 -9.68 -13.43
N ARG A 60 -4.22 -9.86 -12.40
CA ARG A 60 -4.51 -11.17 -11.78
C ARG A 60 -5.05 -12.19 -12.80
N LEU A 61 -6.01 -11.80 -13.63
CA LEU A 61 -6.60 -12.67 -14.65
C LEU A 61 -5.61 -13.00 -15.78
N THR A 62 -4.72 -12.06 -16.11
CA THR A 62 -3.65 -12.28 -17.09
C THR A 62 -2.63 -13.29 -16.58
N GLU A 63 -2.23 -13.18 -15.31
CA GLU A 63 -1.35 -14.18 -14.67
C GLU A 63 -2.01 -15.56 -14.60
N LEU A 64 -3.30 -15.62 -14.26
CA LEU A 64 -4.05 -16.88 -14.25
C LEU A 64 -4.13 -17.50 -15.65
N THR A 65 -4.31 -16.68 -16.70
CA THR A 65 -4.33 -17.14 -18.09
C THR A 65 -2.99 -17.78 -18.49
N LYS A 66 -1.86 -17.11 -18.18
CA LYS A 66 -0.51 -17.68 -18.38
C LYS A 66 -0.31 -18.98 -17.60
N ARG A 67 -0.88 -19.06 -16.39
CA ARG A 67 -0.84 -20.28 -15.57
C ARG A 67 -1.63 -21.41 -16.21
N LYS A 68 -2.84 -21.14 -16.72
CA LYS A 68 -3.65 -22.12 -17.49
C LYS A 68 -2.87 -22.67 -18.67
N GLU A 69 -2.23 -21.82 -19.46
CA GLU A 69 -1.41 -22.23 -20.62
C GLU A 69 -0.28 -23.19 -20.18
N THR A 70 0.39 -22.88 -19.07
CA THR A 70 1.45 -23.73 -18.50
C THR A 70 0.91 -25.10 -18.06
N VAL A 71 -0.25 -25.11 -17.40
CA VAL A 71 -0.94 -26.33 -16.96
C VAL A 71 -1.33 -27.18 -18.16
N CYS A 72 -1.99 -26.59 -19.17
CA CYS A 72 -2.39 -27.28 -20.39
C CYS A 72 -1.18 -27.92 -21.09
N LYS A 73 -0.12 -27.15 -21.30
CA LYS A 73 1.11 -27.64 -21.92
C LYS A 73 1.70 -28.84 -21.16
N THR A 74 1.75 -28.77 -19.84
CA THR A 74 2.32 -29.86 -19.01
C THR A 74 1.49 -31.15 -19.09
N ILE A 75 0.16 -31.03 -19.22
CA ILE A 75 -0.76 -32.17 -19.33
C ILE A 75 -0.71 -32.77 -20.75
N ASP A 76 -0.63 -31.92 -21.77
CA ASP A 76 -0.46 -32.31 -23.18
C ASP A 76 0.84 -33.07 -23.40
N GLU A 77 1.95 -32.61 -22.83
CA GLU A 77 3.26 -33.28 -22.90
C GLU A 77 3.26 -34.69 -22.28
N GLN A 78 2.31 -34.97 -21.38
CA GLN A 78 2.11 -36.31 -20.79
C GLN A 78 1.16 -37.20 -21.59
N GLY A 79 0.53 -36.67 -22.66
CA GLY A 79 -0.48 -37.36 -23.45
C GLY A 79 -1.76 -37.68 -22.67
N LYS A 80 -2.05 -36.92 -21.60
CA LYS A 80 -3.20 -37.13 -20.70
C LYS A 80 -4.32 -36.09 -20.87
N MET A 81 -4.18 -35.18 -21.82
CA MET A 81 -5.20 -34.17 -22.08
C MET A 81 -6.42 -34.79 -22.76
N THR A 82 -7.59 -34.55 -22.18
CA THR A 82 -8.88 -34.85 -22.80
C THR A 82 -9.62 -33.56 -23.12
N GLU A 83 -10.56 -33.60 -24.06
CA GLU A 83 -11.38 -32.44 -24.39
C GLU A 83 -12.19 -31.95 -23.19
N GLU A 84 -12.67 -32.87 -22.32
CA GLU A 84 -13.37 -32.47 -21.10
C GLU A 84 -12.44 -31.75 -20.11
N LEU A 85 -11.19 -32.22 -19.97
CA LEU A 85 -10.21 -31.61 -19.08
C LEU A 85 -9.80 -30.22 -19.57
N LYS A 86 -9.59 -30.06 -20.88
CA LYS A 86 -9.27 -28.79 -21.50
C LYS A 86 -10.39 -27.76 -21.31
N CYS A 87 -11.63 -28.14 -21.61
CA CYS A 87 -12.80 -27.30 -21.40
C CYS A 87 -12.93 -26.85 -19.94
N ARG A 88 -12.71 -27.76 -18.98
CA ARG A 88 -12.70 -27.41 -17.54
C ARG A 88 -11.61 -26.40 -17.17
N ILE A 89 -10.40 -26.54 -17.71
CA ILE A 89 -9.29 -25.60 -17.43
C ILE A 89 -9.61 -24.22 -18.01
N ASP A 90 -10.15 -24.17 -19.23
CA ASP A 90 -10.49 -22.91 -19.91
C ASP A 90 -11.59 -22.14 -19.14
N GLU A 91 -12.61 -22.82 -18.64
CA GLU A 91 -13.73 -22.22 -17.89
C GLU A 91 -13.38 -21.81 -16.45
N THR A 92 -12.33 -22.37 -15.85
CA THR A 92 -11.99 -22.15 -14.44
C THR A 92 -11.30 -20.81 -14.21
N TRP A 93 -11.90 -19.88 -13.45
CA TRP A 93 -11.26 -18.60 -13.10
C TRP A 93 -10.80 -18.50 -11.63
N ASP A 94 -10.75 -19.65 -10.96
CA ASP A 94 -10.27 -19.77 -9.59
C ASP A 94 -8.90 -20.47 -9.57
N ALA A 95 -7.89 -19.79 -9.00
CA ALA A 95 -6.52 -20.29 -8.98
C ALA A 95 -6.38 -21.59 -8.16
N ALA A 96 -7.13 -21.73 -7.06
CA ALA A 96 -7.09 -22.93 -6.22
C ALA A 96 -7.68 -24.15 -6.96
N THR A 97 -8.81 -23.97 -7.63
CA THR A 97 -9.43 -25.00 -8.48
C THR A 97 -8.52 -25.39 -9.64
N LEU A 98 -7.84 -24.43 -10.28
CA LEU A 98 -6.86 -24.72 -11.33
C LEU A 98 -5.69 -25.58 -10.82
N GLU A 99 -5.14 -25.26 -9.65
CA GLU A 99 -4.05 -26.05 -9.06
C GLU A 99 -4.51 -27.45 -8.64
N ASP A 100 -5.77 -27.62 -8.19
CA ASP A 100 -6.33 -28.93 -7.89
C ASP A 100 -6.49 -29.80 -9.14
N ILE A 101 -6.99 -29.22 -10.24
CA ILE A 101 -7.07 -29.91 -11.53
C ILE A 101 -5.67 -30.33 -11.99
N TYR A 102 -4.67 -29.47 -11.77
CA TYR A 102 -3.28 -29.72 -12.17
C TYR A 102 -2.55 -30.74 -11.28
N LEU A 103 -2.92 -30.87 -10.01
CA LEU A 103 -2.19 -31.64 -9.00
C LEU A 103 -1.83 -33.09 -9.40
N PRO A 104 -2.73 -33.88 -10.02
CA PRO A 104 -2.42 -35.24 -10.45
C PRO A 104 -1.36 -35.32 -11.56
N TYR A 105 -1.20 -34.24 -12.33
CA TYR A 105 -0.32 -34.14 -13.49
C TYR A 105 0.97 -33.37 -13.17
N LYS A 106 1.05 -32.73 -12.01
CA LYS A 106 2.23 -31.97 -11.59
C LYS A 106 3.45 -32.90 -11.49
N PRO A 107 4.60 -32.58 -12.10
CA PRO A 107 5.83 -33.38 -11.96
C PRO A 107 6.22 -33.52 -10.48
N LYS A 108 6.44 -34.75 -10.01
CA LYS A 108 6.71 -35.04 -8.59
C LYS A 108 8.11 -35.60 -8.39
N ARG A 109 8.71 -35.27 -7.24
CA ARG A 109 9.88 -35.97 -6.71
C ARG A 109 9.48 -37.39 -6.32
N ARG A 110 10.43 -38.34 -6.32
CA ARG A 110 10.23 -39.75 -5.98
C ARG A 110 9.50 -39.95 -4.64
N THR A 111 8.16 -40.02 -4.66
CA THR A 111 7.30 -40.16 -3.47
C THR A 111 7.20 -41.61 -2.99
N ARG A 112 6.71 -41.85 -1.77
CA ARG A 112 6.43 -43.22 -1.28
C ARG A 112 5.46 -43.97 -2.20
N ALA A 113 4.44 -43.28 -2.71
CA ALA A 113 3.50 -43.82 -3.68
C ALA A 113 4.16 -44.12 -5.03
N GLN A 114 5.01 -43.23 -5.55
CA GLN A 114 5.76 -43.50 -6.78
C GLN A 114 6.69 -44.71 -6.65
N ILE A 115 7.40 -44.85 -5.52
CA ILE A 115 8.23 -46.03 -5.23
C ILE A 115 7.36 -47.30 -5.22
N ALA A 116 6.19 -47.24 -4.57
CA ALA A 116 5.25 -48.35 -4.57
C ALA A 116 4.70 -48.69 -5.98
N ARG A 117 4.50 -47.69 -6.86
CA ARG A 117 4.13 -47.90 -8.27
C ARG A 117 5.25 -48.53 -9.08
N GLU A 118 6.50 -48.06 -8.90
CA GLU A 118 7.70 -48.67 -9.51
C GLU A 118 7.88 -50.13 -9.07
N GLN A 119 7.50 -50.46 -7.84
CA GLN A 119 7.47 -51.83 -7.31
C GLN A 119 6.28 -52.68 -7.79
N GLY A 120 5.38 -52.12 -8.61
CA GLY A 120 4.25 -52.84 -9.18
C GLY A 120 3.07 -53.05 -8.22
N LEU A 121 2.92 -52.23 -7.17
CA LEU A 121 1.85 -52.33 -6.16
C LEU A 121 0.54 -51.61 -6.56
N GLU A 122 0.49 -50.94 -7.71
CA GLU A 122 -0.71 -50.23 -8.21
C GLU A 122 -1.94 -51.16 -8.41
N PRO A 123 -1.82 -52.39 -8.94
CA PRO A 123 -2.98 -53.28 -9.01
C PRO A 123 -3.51 -53.69 -7.62
N LEU A 124 -2.63 -53.78 -6.61
CA LEU A 124 -3.02 -54.10 -5.24
C LEU A 124 -3.78 -52.95 -4.60
N SER A 125 -3.38 -51.69 -4.83
CA SER A 125 -4.11 -50.51 -4.33
C SER A 125 -5.52 -50.42 -4.92
N GLN A 126 -5.68 -50.70 -6.22
CA GLN A 126 -6.97 -50.73 -6.90
C GLN A 126 -7.90 -51.82 -6.33
N LEU A 127 -7.37 -53.01 -6.06
CA LEU A 127 -8.13 -54.11 -5.42
C LEU A 127 -8.60 -53.72 -4.02
N ILE A 128 -7.73 -53.10 -3.22
CA ILE A 128 -8.08 -52.60 -1.87
C ILE A 128 -9.20 -51.55 -1.96
N MET A 129 -9.12 -50.63 -2.93
CA MET A 129 -10.12 -49.57 -3.12
C MET A 129 -11.49 -50.08 -3.56
N LEU A 130 -11.56 -51.20 -4.27
CA LEU A 130 -12.84 -51.85 -4.62
C LEU A 130 -13.55 -52.43 -3.38
N GLN A 131 -12.81 -52.79 -2.34
CA GLN A 131 -13.31 -53.32 -1.04
C GLN A 131 -14.19 -54.58 -1.14
N ARG A 132 -14.03 -55.36 -2.21
CA ARG A 132 -14.78 -56.62 -2.42
C ARG A 132 -14.05 -57.86 -1.92
N GLU A 133 -12.73 -57.78 -1.77
CA GLU A 133 -11.89 -58.93 -1.42
C GLU A 133 -11.90 -59.21 0.10
N GLN A 134 -12.05 -60.49 0.46
CA GLN A 134 -12.08 -60.93 1.87
C GLN A 134 -10.70 -61.38 2.35
N ASP A 135 -9.89 -62.00 1.49
CA ASP A 135 -8.52 -62.43 1.81
C ASP A 135 -7.46 -61.57 1.12
N ILE A 136 -7.39 -60.30 1.52
CA ILE A 136 -6.44 -59.35 0.96
C ILE A 136 -4.97 -59.71 1.28
N GLU A 137 -4.73 -60.41 2.39
CA GLU A 137 -3.39 -60.86 2.78
C GLU A 137 -2.89 -61.97 1.86
N GLY A 138 -3.75 -62.92 1.49
CA GLY A 138 -3.46 -63.94 0.49
C GLY A 138 -3.18 -63.36 -0.89
N VAL A 139 -3.95 -62.33 -1.30
CA VAL A 139 -3.71 -61.61 -2.56
C VAL A 139 -2.41 -60.82 -2.52
N ALA A 140 -2.12 -60.11 -1.42
CA ALA A 140 -0.92 -59.30 -1.25
C ALA A 140 0.38 -60.13 -1.30
N ARG A 141 0.36 -61.42 -0.90
CA ARG A 141 1.51 -62.34 -1.08
C ARG A 141 2.00 -62.44 -2.53
N ARG A 142 1.11 -62.27 -3.51
CA ARG A 142 1.47 -62.33 -4.95
C ARG A 142 2.35 -61.16 -5.39
N PHE A 143 2.32 -60.07 -4.62
CA PHE A 143 3.05 -58.84 -4.84
C PHE A 143 4.34 -58.73 -4.02
N VAL A 144 4.66 -59.74 -3.19
CA VAL A 144 5.94 -59.82 -2.47
C VAL A 144 7.02 -60.31 -3.43
N LYS A 145 7.64 -59.37 -4.16
CA LYS A 145 8.70 -59.64 -5.14
C LYS A 145 9.71 -58.49 -5.16
N GLY A 146 10.96 -58.78 -5.49
CA GLY A 146 12.03 -57.78 -5.62
C GLY A 146 12.28 -57.02 -4.31
N ASP A 147 12.09 -55.70 -4.33
CA ASP A 147 12.32 -54.81 -3.19
C ASP A 147 11.20 -54.84 -2.13
N VAL A 148 10.08 -55.53 -2.39
CA VAL A 148 8.98 -55.71 -1.43
C VAL A 148 9.26 -56.91 -0.54
N LYS A 149 9.67 -56.65 0.72
CA LYS A 149 10.20 -57.67 1.64
C LYS A 149 9.16 -58.63 2.20
N ASP A 150 7.95 -58.15 2.48
CA ASP A 150 6.89 -58.93 3.11
C ASP A 150 5.49 -58.40 2.75
N VAL A 151 4.45 -59.12 3.19
CA VAL A 151 3.05 -58.76 2.95
C VAL A 151 2.72 -57.41 3.59
N THR A 152 3.34 -57.07 4.72
CA THR A 152 3.06 -55.79 5.41
C THR A 152 3.60 -54.61 4.60
N ALA A 153 4.79 -54.73 4.00
CA ALA A 153 5.35 -53.75 3.09
C ALA A 153 4.50 -53.60 1.82
N ALA A 154 3.99 -54.71 1.26
CA ALA A 154 3.10 -54.67 0.09
C ALA A 154 1.81 -53.90 0.40
N LEU A 155 1.16 -54.20 1.54
CA LEU A 155 -0.05 -53.50 1.98
C LEU A 155 0.24 -52.03 2.29
N LYS A 156 1.37 -51.71 2.93
CA LYS A 156 1.75 -50.33 3.24
C LYS A 156 2.02 -49.51 1.98
N GLY A 157 2.74 -50.07 1.00
CA GLY A 157 2.96 -49.44 -0.29
C GLY A 157 1.66 -49.20 -1.05
N ALA A 158 0.73 -50.16 -1.01
CA ALA A 158 -0.60 -49.99 -1.59
C ALA A 158 -1.41 -48.89 -0.85
N GLN A 159 -1.31 -48.79 0.48
CA GLN A 159 -1.92 -47.69 1.25
C GLN A 159 -1.30 -46.34 0.93
N ASP A 160 0.02 -46.26 0.71
CA ASP A 160 0.69 -45.02 0.34
C ASP A 160 0.20 -44.52 -1.04
N ILE A 161 -0.07 -45.43 -1.99
CA ILE A 161 -0.71 -45.11 -3.28
C ILE A 161 -2.14 -44.57 -3.05
N ILE A 162 -2.95 -45.26 -2.24
CA ILE A 162 -4.32 -44.81 -1.92
C ILE A 162 -4.29 -43.44 -1.26
N ALA A 163 -3.37 -43.20 -0.33
CA ALA A 163 -3.26 -41.93 0.37
C ALA A 163 -2.94 -40.77 -0.58
N GLU A 164 -2.06 -41.00 -1.56
CA GLU A 164 -1.77 -40.02 -2.62
C GLU A 164 -3.01 -39.78 -3.51
N THR A 165 -3.71 -40.83 -3.94
CA THR A 165 -4.94 -40.70 -4.75
C THR A 165 -6.04 -39.93 -4.01
N VAL A 166 -6.22 -40.15 -2.71
CA VAL A 166 -7.19 -39.41 -1.88
C VAL A 166 -6.75 -37.95 -1.72
N SER A 167 -5.46 -37.70 -1.49
CA SER A 167 -4.92 -36.34 -1.34
C SER A 167 -5.01 -35.50 -2.59
N GLU A 168 -4.98 -36.13 -3.77
CA GLU A 168 -5.05 -35.47 -5.07
C GLU A 168 -6.47 -35.36 -5.61
N ASN A 169 -7.44 -35.94 -4.90
CA ASN A 169 -8.83 -35.85 -5.28
C ASN A 169 -9.41 -34.47 -4.92
N GLU A 170 -9.95 -33.80 -5.94
CA GLU A 170 -10.56 -32.47 -5.85
C GLU A 170 -11.72 -32.42 -4.85
N GLN A 171 -12.56 -33.47 -4.77
CA GLN A 171 -13.69 -33.51 -3.83
C GLN A 171 -13.19 -33.62 -2.38
N SER A 172 -12.17 -34.44 -2.13
CA SER A 172 -11.52 -34.54 -0.82
C SER A 172 -10.96 -33.21 -0.37
N ARG A 173 -10.18 -32.54 -1.24
CA ARG A 173 -9.61 -31.23 -0.93
C ARG A 173 -10.68 -30.17 -0.70
N ARG A 174 -11.71 -30.11 -1.56
CA ARG A 174 -12.84 -29.19 -1.40
C ARG A 174 -13.58 -29.41 -0.09
N LEU A 175 -13.76 -30.67 0.35
CA LEU A 175 -14.36 -31.00 1.64
C LEU A 175 -13.52 -30.44 2.77
N VAL A 176 -12.20 -30.68 2.77
CA VAL A 176 -11.29 -30.18 3.81
C VAL A 176 -11.25 -28.65 3.84
N ARG A 177 -11.13 -27.97 2.69
CA ARG A 177 -11.21 -26.50 2.61
C ARG A 177 -12.53 -25.95 3.13
N GLY A 178 -13.63 -26.64 2.85
CA GLY A 178 -14.96 -26.27 3.35
C GLY A 178 -15.06 -26.32 4.88
N VAL A 179 -14.27 -27.18 5.54
CA VAL A 179 -14.18 -27.21 7.01
C VAL A 179 -13.22 -26.13 7.51
N PHE A 180 -12.01 -26.04 6.96
CA PHE A 180 -11.03 -24.99 7.32
C PHE A 180 -11.61 -23.57 7.20
N SER A 181 -12.33 -23.26 6.12
CA SER A 181 -12.95 -21.93 5.93
C SER A 181 -13.96 -21.55 7.02
N ARG A 182 -14.59 -22.52 7.68
CA ARG A 182 -15.61 -22.28 8.72
C ARG A 182 -15.06 -22.37 10.13
N GLU A 183 -14.16 -23.32 10.36
CA GLU A 183 -13.79 -23.80 11.69
C GLU A 183 -12.30 -23.66 12.00
N ALA A 184 -11.46 -23.21 11.06
CA ALA A 184 -10.04 -23.01 11.33
C ALA A 184 -9.82 -22.05 12.50
N VAL A 185 -8.98 -22.48 13.43
CA VAL A 185 -8.55 -21.72 14.60
C VAL A 185 -7.07 -21.43 14.46
N ILE A 186 -6.72 -20.14 14.52
CA ILE A 186 -5.33 -19.70 14.64
C ILE A 186 -4.94 -19.73 16.11
N THR A 187 -3.82 -20.37 16.41
CA THR A 187 -3.29 -20.49 17.77
C THR A 187 -1.88 -19.93 17.81
N SER A 188 -1.60 -19.07 18.78
CA SER A 188 -0.27 -18.53 19.05
C SER A 188 0.18 -18.93 20.45
N LYS A 189 1.39 -19.48 20.55
CA LYS A 189 2.01 -19.89 21.81
C LYS A 189 3.43 -19.36 21.94
N VAL A 190 3.79 -18.89 23.12
CA VAL A 190 5.17 -18.47 23.43
C VAL A 190 6.13 -19.66 23.38
N VAL A 191 7.33 -19.43 22.84
CA VAL A 191 8.43 -20.38 22.96
C VAL A 191 8.97 -20.30 24.39
N PRO A 192 8.85 -21.35 25.23
CA PRO A 192 9.17 -21.26 26.66
C PRO A 192 10.58 -20.75 26.96
N ALA A 193 11.54 -21.10 26.12
CA ALA A 193 12.95 -20.70 26.26
C ALA A 193 13.20 -19.19 26.09
N LYS A 194 12.30 -18.46 25.42
CA LYS A 194 12.46 -17.05 25.08
C LYS A 194 11.49 -16.11 25.79
N LYS A 195 10.74 -16.62 26.77
CA LYS A 195 9.69 -15.86 27.44
C LYS A 195 10.22 -14.64 28.22
N GLU A 196 11.44 -14.73 28.75
CA GLU A 196 12.07 -13.69 29.56
C GLU A 196 13.16 -12.90 28.81
N GLU A 197 13.31 -13.11 27.49
CA GLU A 197 14.24 -12.31 26.67
C GLU A 197 13.72 -10.88 26.43
N ASP A 198 14.65 -9.93 26.30
CA ASP A 198 14.34 -8.56 25.94
C ASP A 198 13.59 -8.51 24.59
N GLY A 199 12.40 -7.90 24.61
CA GLY A 199 11.50 -7.81 23.45
C GLY A 199 10.33 -8.80 23.46
N ALA A 200 10.40 -9.90 24.21
CA ALA A 200 9.28 -10.86 24.32
C ALA A 200 8.03 -10.22 24.94
N ALA A 201 8.21 -9.25 25.84
CA ALA A 201 7.12 -8.50 26.47
C ALA A 201 6.20 -7.78 25.46
N LYS A 202 6.72 -7.42 24.27
CA LYS A 202 5.91 -6.81 23.19
C LYS A 202 4.82 -7.74 22.66
N TYR A 203 5.04 -9.05 22.78
CA TYR A 203 4.14 -10.09 22.29
C TYR A 203 3.34 -10.77 23.42
N ALA A 204 3.34 -10.19 24.63
CA ALA A 204 2.70 -10.79 25.81
C ALA A 204 1.19 -11.07 25.59
N ASP A 205 0.51 -10.19 24.84
CA ASP A 205 -0.91 -10.35 24.49
C ASP A 205 -1.16 -11.57 23.57
N TYR A 206 -0.11 -12.18 23.00
CA TYR A 206 -0.16 -13.30 22.07
C TYR A 206 0.47 -14.60 22.62
N PHE A 207 0.88 -14.63 23.89
CA PHE A 207 1.59 -15.80 24.46
C PHE A 207 0.75 -17.06 24.59
N ASP A 208 -0.57 -16.92 24.74
CA ASP A 208 -1.53 -18.02 24.73
C ASP A 208 -2.86 -17.51 24.17
N LEU A 209 -2.90 -17.34 22.85
CA LEU A 209 -4.06 -16.84 22.13
C LEU A 209 -4.60 -17.92 21.20
N SER A 210 -5.91 -18.11 21.20
CA SER A 210 -6.61 -19.00 20.27
C SER A 210 -7.91 -18.35 19.82
N GLU A 211 -8.09 -18.18 18.51
CA GLU A 211 -9.30 -17.57 17.96
C GLU A 211 -9.65 -18.11 16.56
N PRO A 212 -10.93 -18.02 16.14
CA PRO A 212 -11.31 -18.40 14.77
C PRO A 212 -10.57 -17.54 13.72
N LEU A 213 -9.90 -18.19 12.78
CA LEU A 213 -9.10 -17.54 11.72
C LEU A 213 -9.95 -16.52 10.93
N ARG A 214 -11.20 -16.85 10.64
CA ARG A 214 -12.14 -15.97 9.92
C ARG A 214 -12.45 -14.65 10.62
N ARG A 215 -12.23 -14.57 11.94
CA ARG A 215 -12.44 -13.37 12.77
C ARG A 215 -11.14 -12.70 13.18
N CYS A 216 -9.98 -13.29 12.86
CA CYS A 216 -8.68 -12.74 13.21
C CYS A 216 -8.43 -11.45 12.41
N PRO A 217 -8.23 -10.30 13.07
CA PRO A 217 -7.90 -9.05 12.39
C PRO A 217 -6.52 -9.10 11.72
N GLY A 218 -6.35 -8.42 10.58
CA GLY A 218 -5.09 -8.44 9.82
C GLY A 218 -3.88 -7.97 10.63
N ASN A 219 -4.01 -6.86 11.35
CA ASN A 219 -2.95 -6.33 12.22
C ASN A 219 -2.48 -7.33 13.29
N ARG A 220 -3.41 -8.10 13.87
CA ARG A 220 -3.08 -9.12 14.87
C ARG A 220 -2.36 -10.30 14.23
N LEU A 221 -2.82 -10.74 13.07
CA LEU A 221 -2.15 -11.78 12.29
C LEU A 221 -0.71 -11.39 11.96
N LEU A 222 -0.49 -10.15 11.51
CA LEU A 222 0.85 -9.61 11.24
C LEU A 222 1.73 -9.59 12.49
N ALA A 223 1.20 -9.14 13.64
CA ALA A 223 1.93 -9.13 14.90
C ALA A 223 2.33 -10.55 15.35
N MET A 224 1.43 -11.52 15.23
CA MET A 224 1.73 -12.93 15.54
C MET A 224 2.80 -13.51 14.61
N ARG A 225 2.70 -13.26 13.30
CA ARG A 225 3.69 -13.72 12.31
C ARG A 225 5.05 -13.06 12.47
N ARG A 226 5.08 -11.79 12.87
CA ARG A 226 6.33 -11.11 13.23
C ARG A 226 6.98 -11.75 14.44
N GLY A 227 6.22 -12.00 15.51
CA GLY A 227 6.72 -12.71 16.69
C GLY A 227 7.19 -14.13 16.38
N GLU A 228 6.59 -14.80 15.39
CA GLU A 228 7.05 -16.09 14.86
C GLU A 228 8.38 -15.97 14.10
N ASN A 229 8.52 -14.97 13.21
CA ASN A 229 9.75 -14.72 12.46
C ASN A 229 10.93 -14.32 13.36
N GLU A 230 10.67 -13.55 14.42
CA GLU A 230 11.65 -13.21 15.46
C GLU A 230 11.91 -14.39 16.43
N GLY A 231 11.08 -15.43 16.37
CA GLY A 231 11.23 -16.69 17.08
C GLY A 231 10.67 -16.71 18.51
N PHE A 232 9.93 -15.68 18.94
CA PHE A 232 9.28 -15.61 20.25
C PHE A 232 7.99 -16.42 20.31
N LEU A 233 7.27 -16.54 19.20
CA LEU A 233 5.98 -17.22 19.10
C LEU A 233 6.05 -18.44 18.16
N ARG A 234 5.10 -19.36 18.33
CA ARG A 234 4.77 -20.39 17.34
C ARG A 234 3.32 -20.20 16.93
N VAL A 235 3.06 -20.10 15.64
CA VAL A 235 1.71 -19.86 15.10
C VAL A 235 1.29 -21.04 14.24
N SER A 236 0.17 -21.67 14.58
CA SER A 236 -0.40 -22.78 13.81
C SER A 236 -1.87 -22.52 13.47
N ILE A 237 -2.32 -23.05 12.33
CA ILE A 237 -3.73 -22.99 11.93
C ILE A 237 -4.24 -24.42 11.88
N SER A 238 -5.19 -24.74 12.75
CA SER A 238 -5.68 -26.11 12.91
C SER A 238 -7.19 -26.17 13.01
N ILE A 239 -7.73 -27.37 12.77
CA ILE A 239 -9.13 -27.73 12.94
C ILE A 239 -9.23 -29.02 13.74
N ASP A 240 -10.45 -29.40 14.14
CA ASP A 240 -10.69 -30.74 14.69
C ASP A 240 -10.55 -31.80 13.58
N SER A 241 -9.42 -32.48 13.57
CA SER A 241 -9.10 -33.51 12.59
C SER A 241 -10.09 -34.68 12.61
N ALA A 242 -10.73 -34.98 13.76
CA ALA A 242 -11.56 -36.18 13.91
C ALA A 242 -12.81 -36.13 13.00
N GLU A 243 -13.49 -34.98 12.96
CA GLU A 243 -14.67 -34.80 12.13
C GLU A 243 -14.34 -34.87 10.63
N VAL A 244 -13.21 -34.30 10.22
CA VAL A 244 -12.80 -34.31 8.81
C VAL A 244 -12.42 -35.71 8.35
N ILE A 245 -11.68 -36.45 9.17
CA ILE A 245 -11.32 -37.84 8.87
C ILE A 245 -12.59 -38.67 8.74
N GLU A 246 -13.58 -38.50 9.62
CA GLU A 246 -14.85 -39.23 9.52
C GLU A 246 -15.58 -38.91 8.22
N ARG A 247 -15.68 -37.63 7.84
CA ARG A 247 -16.33 -37.19 6.60
C ARG A 247 -15.62 -37.75 5.35
N LEU A 248 -14.29 -37.75 5.33
CA LEU A 248 -13.51 -38.37 4.25
C LEU A 248 -13.71 -39.89 4.22
N GLN A 249 -13.70 -40.56 5.38
CA GLN A 249 -13.93 -41.99 5.47
C GLN A 249 -15.32 -42.38 4.96
N ARG A 250 -16.37 -41.61 5.22
CA ARG A 250 -17.71 -41.86 4.66
C ARG A 250 -17.74 -41.85 3.13
N HIS A 251 -16.83 -41.14 2.48
CA HIS A 251 -16.74 -41.08 1.02
C HIS A 251 -16.03 -42.29 0.42
N TYR A 252 -14.99 -42.80 1.10
CA TYR A 252 -14.14 -43.86 0.57
C TYR A 252 -14.43 -45.25 1.14
N VAL A 253 -14.87 -45.36 2.39
CA VAL A 253 -15.09 -46.63 3.10
C VAL A 253 -16.52 -47.12 2.87
N LYS A 254 -16.67 -48.33 2.31
CA LYS A 254 -17.96 -48.88 1.84
C LYS A 254 -18.46 -50.08 2.66
N GLY A 255 -17.72 -50.51 3.69
CA GLY A 255 -18.07 -51.68 4.51
C GLY A 255 -17.18 -51.83 5.74
N SER A 256 -17.17 -53.04 6.34
CA SER A 256 -16.48 -53.34 7.60
C SER A 256 -15.37 -54.40 7.49
N GLY A 257 -15.05 -54.88 6.29
CA GLY A 257 -14.01 -55.90 6.05
C GLY A 257 -12.57 -55.40 6.21
N LYS A 258 -11.59 -56.30 6.08
CA LYS A 258 -10.14 -55.97 6.18
C LYS A 258 -9.72 -54.88 5.18
N CYS A 259 -10.22 -54.93 3.94
CA CYS A 259 -9.97 -53.90 2.92
C CYS A 259 -10.50 -52.53 3.37
N ALA A 260 -11.68 -52.47 3.98
CA ALA A 260 -12.26 -51.23 4.49
C ALA A 260 -11.40 -50.61 5.61
N GLN A 261 -10.84 -51.43 6.50
CA GLN A 261 -9.90 -50.97 7.53
C GLN A 261 -8.59 -50.43 6.92
N LEU A 262 -8.08 -51.07 5.87
CA LEU A 262 -6.89 -50.59 5.16
C LEU A 262 -7.15 -49.25 4.46
N VAL A 263 -8.31 -49.08 3.83
CA VAL A 263 -8.75 -47.81 3.22
C VAL A 263 -8.93 -46.73 4.29
N SER A 264 -9.59 -47.04 5.41
CA SER A 264 -9.77 -46.11 6.54
C SER A 264 -8.43 -45.56 7.06
N LYS A 265 -7.43 -46.44 7.26
CA LYS A 265 -6.06 -46.05 7.64
C LYS A 265 -5.34 -45.24 6.56
N ALA A 266 -5.54 -45.57 5.28
CA ALA A 266 -4.94 -44.84 4.17
C ALA A 266 -5.54 -43.43 4.04
N VAL A 267 -6.85 -43.27 4.25
CA VAL A 267 -7.54 -41.97 4.25
C VAL A 267 -7.08 -41.10 5.43
N GLU A 268 -6.92 -41.69 6.61
CA GLU A 268 -6.38 -40.98 7.77
C GLU A 268 -4.94 -40.49 7.53
N ASP A 269 -4.08 -41.35 6.96
CA ASP A 269 -2.72 -40.97 6.58
C ASP A 269 -2.71 -39.90 5.47
N ALA A 270 -3.61 -40.00 4.48
CA ALA A 270 -3.79 -38.98 3.44
C ALA A 270 -4.10 -37.62 4.04
N TYR A 271 -5.05 -37.58 4.99
CA TYR A 271 -5.43 -36.35 5.68
C TYR A 271 -4.24 -35.77 6.47
N LYS A 272 -3.72 -36.51 7.46
CA LYS A 272 -2.71 -36.00 8.40
C LYS A 272 -1.38 -35.63 7.74
N ARG A 273 -0.95 -36.41 6.76
CA ARG A 273 0.40 -36.26 6.17
C ARG A 273 0.43 -35.38 4.93
N LEU A 274 -0.65 -35.34 4.15
CA LEU A 274 -0.65 -34.71 2.82
C LEU A 274 -1.65 -33.56 2.73
N ILE A 275 -2.92 -33.78 3.08
CA ILE A 275 -3.98 -32.79 2.88
C ILE A 275 -3.89 -31.68 3.94
N GLU A 276 -3.83 -32.02 5.23
CA GLU A 276 -3.82 -31.05 6.33
C GLU A 276 -2.64 -30.07 6.24
N PRO A 277 -1.36 -30.50 6.08
CA PRO A 277 -0.26 -29.55 5.93
C PRO A 277 -0.35 -28.69 4.66
N SER A 278 -0.89 -29.25 3.57
CA SER A 278 -1.06 -28.48 2.32
C SER A 278 -2.15 -27.42 2.45
N VAL A 279 -3.28 -27.76 3.08
CA VAL A 279 -4.40 -26.85 3.27
C VAL A 279 -4.08 -25.83 4.36
N GLU A 280 -3.38 -26.21 5.43
CA GLU A 280 -2.87 -25.28 6.44
C GLU A 280 -2.00 -24.19 5.79
N ASN A 281 -1.05 -24.59 4.93
CA ASN A 281 -0.21 -23.63 4.20
C ASN A 281 -1.02 -22.74 3.25
N GLU A 282 -2.03 -23.29 2.57
CA GLU A 282 -2.95 -22.53 1.71
C GLU A 282 -3.68 -21.45 2.52
N PHE A 283 -4.27 -21.80 3.67
CA PHE A 283 -4.96 -20.85 4.54
C PHE A 283 -4.02 -19.88 5.24
N ALA A 284 -2.79 -20.30 5.58
CA ALA A 284 -1.76 -19.42 6.11
C ALA A 284 -1.35 -18.36 5.08
N ALA A 285 -1.14 -18.75 3.83
CA ALA A 285 -0.82 -17.83 2.74
C ALA A 285 -2.00 -16.89 2.43
N ALA A 286 -3.21 -17.42 2.30
CA ALA A 286 -4.40 -16.61 1.99
C ALA A 286 -4.75 -15.62 3.11
N SER A 287 -4.63 -16.02 4.37
CA SER A 287 -4.87 -15.12 5.51
C SER A 287 -3.78 -14.05 5.64
N LYS A 288 -2.53 -14.38 5.31
CA LYS A 288 -1.42 -13.43 5.22
C LYS A 288 -1.62 -12.43 4.07
N GLU A 289 -1.97 -12.91 2.89
CA GLU A 289 -2.26 -12.07 1.72
C GLU A 289 -3.38 -11.06 2.02
N LYS A 290 -4.46 -11.52 2.63
CA LYS A 290 -5.56 -10.64 3.05
C LYS A 290 -5.12 -9.59 4.07
N ALA A 291 -4.29 -9.98 5.04
CA ALA A 291 -3.76 -9.06 6.04
C ALA A 291 -2.82 -8.02 5.43
N ASP A 292 -2.02 -8.43 4.42
CA ASP A 292 -1.13 -7.54 3.69
C ASP A 292 -1.91 -6.54 2.85
N GLU A 293 -2.93 -6.98 2.10
CA GLU A 293 -3.79 -6.09 1.31
C GLU A 293 -4.51 -5.05 2.21
N GLU A 294 -5.01 -5.49 3.37
CA GLU A 294 -5.63 -4.60 4.34
C GLU A 294 -4.65 -3.56 4.91
N ALA A 295 -3.44 -3.98 5.30
CA ALA A 295 -2.43 -3.09 5.85
C ALA A 295 -1.88 -2.13 4.79
N ILE A 296 -1.61 -2.62 3.57
CA ILE A 296 -1.15 -1.81 2.44
C ILE A 296 -2.19 -0.74 2.09
N GLY A 297 -3.49 -1.06 2.12
CA GLY A 297 -4.54 -0.06 1.92
C GLY A 297 -4.46 1.11 2.91
N VAL A 298 -4.18 0.82 4.19
CA VAL A 298 -3.96 1.86 5.21
C VAL A 298 -2.68 2.67 4.92
N PHE A 299 -1.60 2.00 4.52
CA PHE A 299 -0.33 2.67 4.18
C PHE A 299 -0.46 3.59 2.96
N VAL A 300 -1.24 3.18 1.96
CA VAL A 300 -1.57 3.98 0.78
C VAL A 300 -2.30 5.25 1.19
N GLU A 301 -3.30 5.15 2.05
CA GLU A 301 -4.06 6.32 2.51
C GLU A 301 -3.20 7.25 3.37
N ASN A 302 -2.38 6.70 4.28
CA ASN A 302 -1.44 7.50 5.07
C ASN A 302 -0.42 8.23 4.17
N LEU A 303 0.13 7.56 3.15
CA LEU A 303 1.03 8.20 2.20
C LEU A 303 0.33 9.29 1.40
N ARG A 304 -0.90 9.05 0.94
CA ARG A 304 -1.70 10.04 0.22
C ARG A 304 -1.87 11.32 1.05
N GLN A 305 -2.17 11.18 2.33
CA GLN A 305 -2.31 12.32 3.25
C GLN A 305 -0.99 13.07 3.46
N LEU A 306 0.14 12.37 3.58
CA LEU A 306 1.48 12.99 3.65
C LEU A 306 1.82 13.80 2.40
N LEU A 307 1.57 13.22 1.23
CA LEU A 307 1.89 13.84 -0.06
C LEU A 307 0.98 15.05 -0.36
N LEU A 308 -0.27 15.01 0.09
CA LEU A 308 -1.25 16.08 -0.08
C LEU A 308 -1.31 17.04 1.12
N ALA A 309 -0.32 16.98 2.01
CA ALA A 309 -0.20 17.93 3.11
C ALA A 309 -0.01 19.36 2.57
N ALA A 310 -0.55 20.32 3.31
CA ALA A 310 -0.58 21.73 2.95
C ALA A 310 0.85 22.30 2.75
N PRO A 311 1.16 22.90 1.58
CA PRO A 311 2.46 23.50 1.32
C PRO A 311 2.51 24.96 1.81
N LEU A 312 3.67 25.41 2.32
CA LEU A 312 3.87 26.83 2.66
C LEU A 312 4.03 27.69 1.41
N GLY A 313 4.54 27.09 0.34
CA GLY A 313 4.83 27.78 -0.91
C GLY A 313 6.17 28.53 -0.89
N ARG A 314 6.26 29.60 -1.68
CA ARG A 314 7.50 30.32 -1.96
C ARG A 314 7.83 31.34 -0.86
N GLN A 315 8.42 30.86 0.22
CA GLN A 315 8.89 31.69 1.34
C GLN A 315 10.29 31.27 1.78
N ARG A 316 11.02 32.17 2.45
CA ARG A 316 12.31 31.84 3.06
C ARG A 316 12.10 31.05 4.33
N VAL A 317 12.66 29.84 4.38
CA VAL A 317 12.42 28.89 5.47
C VAL A 317 13.71 28.59 6.22
N MET A 318 13.64 28.62 7.56
CA MET A 318 14.68 28.02 8.41
C MET A 318 14.29 26.58 8.75
N GLY A 319 15.07 25.61 8.28
CA GLY A 319 14.92 24.20 8.67
C GLY A 319 15.75 23.89 9.91
N VAL A 320 15.15 23.27 10.91
CA VAL A 320 15.82 22.87 12.15
C VAL A 320 15.61 21.37 12.38
N ASP A 321 16.70 20.61 12.33
CA ASP A 321 16.77 19.21 12.75
C ASP A 321 17.16 19.17 14.24
N PRO A 322 16.22 18.85 15.16
CA PRO A 322 16.46 18.87 16.59
C PRO A 322 17.50 17.84 17.04
N GLY A 323 18.22 18.15 18.10
CA GLY A 323 19.17 17.20 18.67
C GLY A 323 19.77 17.68 19.98
N ILE A 324 19.89 16.74 20.92
CA ILE A 324 20.49 17.01 22.24
C ILE A 324 22.02 16.91 22.14
N ARG A 325 22.56 15.69 21.98
CA ARG A 325 24.00 15.43 22.00
C ARG A 325 24.75 16.06 20.83
N THR A 326 24.16 16.01 19.63
CA THR A 326 24.79 16.52 18.40
C THR A 326 24.44 17.98 18.11
N GLY A 327 23.67 18.63 18.98
CA GLY A 327 23.05 19.91 18.71
C GLY A 327 21.94 19.84 17.66
N CYS A 328 21.25 20.97 17.50
CA CYS A 328 20.25 21.22 16.48
C CYS A 328 20.93 21.73 15.22
N LYS A 329 20.69 21.08 14.08
CA LYS A 329 21.28 21.50 12.80
C LYS A 329 20.31 22.46 12.17
N VAL A 330 20.82 23.61 11.76
CA VAL A 330 20.04 24.75 11.27
C VAL A 330 20.45 25.00 9.85
N VAL A 331 19.46 25.14 8.97
CA VAL A 331 19.65 25.53 7.58
C VAL A 331 18.72 26.71 7.26
N CYS A 332 19.17 27.61 6.39
CA CYS A 332 18.33 28.67 5.82
C CYS A 332 18.18 28.42 4.32
N LEU A 333 16.94 28.42 3.86
CA LEU A 333 16.56 28.20 2.47
C LEU A 333 15.99 29.48 1.86
N ASP A 334 16.27 29.71 0.57
CA ASP A 334 15.61 30.77 -0.19
C ASP A 334 14.17 30.37 -0.61
N GLU A 335 13.47 31.26 -1.30
CA GLU A 335 12.10 31.06 -1.78
C GLU A 335 11.96 29.92 -2.80
N GLN A 336 13.08 29.42 -3.34
CA GLN A 336 13.15 28.29 -4.27
C GLN A 336 13.63 26.99 -3.58
N GLY A 337 14.01 27.06 -2.31
CA GLY A 337 14.51 25.93 -1.53
C GLY A 337 16.01 25.68 -1.70
N ASN A 338 16.79 26.64 -2.22
CA ASN A 338 18.25 26.53 -2.29
C ASN A 338 18.86 26.82 -0.91
N LEU A 339 19.91 26.07 -0.56
CA LEU A 339 20.63 26.26 0.70
C LEU A 339 21.45 27.57 0.67
N LEU A 340 21.12 28.49 1.58
CA LEU A 340 21.84 29.76 1.77
C LEU A 340 22.89 29.68 2.87
N PHE A 341 22.59 28.94 3.93
CA PHE A 341 23.41 28.86 5.13
C PHE A 341 23.09 27.60 5.92
N HIS A 342 24.09 27.08 6.63
CA HIS A 342 23.92 26.04 7.62
C HIS A 342 24.83 26.28 8.84
N ASP A 343 24.40 25.82 10.01
CA ASP A 343 25.16 25.88 11.26
C ASP A 343 24.62 24.84 12.26
N VAL A 344 25.32 24.63 13.36
CA VAL A 344 24.85 23.83 14.50
C VAL A 344 24.65 24.74 15.70
N VAL A 345 23.47 24.67 16.30
CA VAL A 345 23.10 25.40 17.52
C VAL A 345 22.93 24.38 18.64
N TYR A 346 23.52 24.64 19.80
CA TYR A 346 23.42 23.77 20.98
C TYR A 346 22.50 24.43 22.01
N PRO A 347 21.19 24.11 22.03
CA PRO A 347 20.25 24.64 23.02
C PRO A 347 20.28 23.90 24.35
N PHE A 348 20.75 22.65 24.39
CA PHE A 348 20.63 21.76 25.54
C PHE A 348 21.98 21.46 26.22
N PRO A 349 22.00 21.22 27.54
CA PRO A 349 23.17 20.69 28.24
C PRO A 349 23.63 19.34 27.66
N PRO A 350 24.92 18.96 27.77
CA PRO A 350 26.00 19.64 28.51
C PRO A 350 26.76 20.70 27.71
N HIS A 351 26.50 20.82 26.40
CA HIS A 351 27.29 21.68 25.50
C HIS A 351 26.66 23.05 25.21
N GLY A 352 25.42 23.28 25.68
CA GLY A 352 24.61 24.42 25.29
C GLY A 352 23.77 25.03 26.42
N ASN A 353 23.19 26.20 26.15
CA ASN A 353 22.22 26.87 27.02
C ASN A 353 21.15 27.54 26.14
N ARG A 354 19.89 27.44 26.60
CA ARG A 354 18.69 27.97 25.97
C ARG A 354 18.80 29.43 25.54
N LEU A 355 19.31 30.32 26.41
CA LEU A 355 19.40 31.76 26.11
C LEU A 355 20.35 32.05 24.95
N ALA A 356 21.55 31.47 24.98
CA ALA A 356 22.54 31.65 23.91
C ALA A 356 22.06 31.07 22.58
N ALA A 357 21.34 29.94 22.63
CA ALA A 357 20.72 29.37 21.43
C ALA A 357 19.63 30.28 20.87
N GLN A 358 18.76 30.85 21.71
CA GLN A 358 17.71 31.78 21.29
C GLN A 358 18.31 33.02 20.58
N GLU A 359 19.36 33.62 21.12
CA GLU A 359 20.06 34.73 20.46
C GLU A 359 20.67 34.32 19.12
N LYS A 360 21.30 33.13 19.06
CA LYS A 360 21.91 32.60 17.85
C LYS A 360 20.85 32.34 16.76
N PHE A 361 19.75 31.68 17.10
CA PHE A 361 18.62 31.47 16.18
C PHE A 361 18.04 32.79 15.69
N GLY A 362 17.81 33.75 16.59
CA GLY A 362 17.31 35.09 16.22
C GLY A 362 18.24 35.83 15.27
N THR A 363 19.55 35.76 15.50
CA THR A 363 20.57 36.38 14.63
C THR A 363 20.58 35.76 13.24
N ILE A 364 20.51 34.43 13.15
CA ILE A 364 20.45 33.72 11.87
C ILE A 364 19.16 34.09 11.14
N ALA A 365 18.02 34.04 11.83
CA ALA A 365 16.73 34.35 11.24
C ALA A 365 16.74 35.77 10.64
N LEU A 366 17.24 36.76 11.40
CA LEU A 366 17.27 38.16 10.97
C LEU A 366 18.20 38.36 9.76
N ARG A 367 19.36 37.70 9.76
CA ARG A 367 20.36 37.82 8.69
C ARG A 367 19.86 37.31 7.34
N TYR A 368 19.05 36.25 7.36
CA TYR A 368 18.57 35.57 6.15
C TYR A 368 17.11 35.88 5.82
N ASP A 369 16.49 36.84 6.51
CA ASP A 369 15.09 37.27 6.30
C ASP A 369 14.11 36.09 6.31
N VAL A 370 14.24 35.24 7.33
CA VAL A 370 13.43 34.02 7.48
C VAL A 370 11.98 34.39 7.75
N GLN A 371 11.07 33.83 6.96
CA GLN A 371 9.63 34.08 7.05
C GLN A 371 8.88 32.97 7.81
N ALA A 372 9.41 31.74 7.81
CA ALA A 372 8.85 30.61 8.54
C ALA A 372 9.93 29.64 9.02
N ILE A 373 9.64 28.88 10.06
CA ILE A 373 10.55 27.91 10.65
C ILE A 373 9.94 26.51 10.58
N ALA A 374 10.67 25.55 10.02
CA ALA A 374 10.34 24.14 10.01
C ALA A 374 11.15 23.41 11.08
N VAL A 375 10.49 22.65 11.96
CA VAL A 375 11.14 21.87 13.03
C VAL A 375 10.81 20.40 12.82
N GLY A 376 11.83 19.55 12.72
CA GLY A 376 11.63 18.10 12.65
C GLY A 376 10.91 17.58 13.90
N ASN A 377 10.05 16.57 13.77
CA ASN A 377 9.30 15.98 14.88
C ASN A 377 10.09 14.92 15.69
N GLY A 378 11.40 14.81 15.52
CA GLY A 378 12.25 13.87 16.23
C GLY A 378 12.56 14.20 17.69
N THR A 379 13.71 13.70 18.15
CA THR A 379 14.14 13.84 19.55
C THR A 379 14.42 15.30 19.90
N ALA A 380 13.84 15.79 20.99
CA ALA A 380 13.91 17.18 21.45
C ALA A 380 13.23 18.22 20.51
N SER A 381 12.33 17.76 19.64
CA SER A 381 11.56 18.61 18.72
C SER A 381 10.73 19.67 19.44
N ARG A 382 10.04 19.27 20.51
CA ARG A 382 9.19 20.14 21.30
C ARG A 382 9.98 21.25 21.99
N GLU A 383 11.01 20.89 22.74
CA GLU A 383 11.84 21.84 23.48
C GLU A 383 12.53 22.82 22.52
N THR A 384 12.90 22.35 21.33
CA THR A 384 13.45 23.18 20.25
C THR A 384 12.39 24.13 19.68
N ALA A 385 11.18 23.63 19.38
CA ALA A 385 10.07 24.44 18.89
C ALA A 385 9.67 25.54 19.89
N ASP A 386 9.67 25.26 21.19
CA ASP A 386 9.35 26.25 22.23
C ASP A 386 10.38 27.38 22.30
N ILE A 387 11.65 27.10 22.02
CA ILE A 387 12.69 28.13 21.90
C ILE A 387 12.42 28.97 20.65
N LEU A 388 12.11 28.33 19.53
CA LEU A 388 11.91 29.01 18.23
C LEU A 388 10.64 29.88 18.22
N ARG A 389 9.56 29.46 18.88
CA ARG A 389 8.31 30.24 19.01
C ARG A 389 8.47 31.52 19.82
N SER A 390 9.50 31.60 20.66
CA SER A 390 9.83 32.81 21.41
C SER A 390 10.55 33.87 20.57
N LEU A 391 10.93 33.53 19.33
CA LEU A 391 11.60 34.45 18.41
C LEU A 391 10.60 35.42 17.75
N SER A 392 11.02 36.68 17.65
CA SER A 392 10.27 37.72 16.96
C SER A 392 11.19 38.51 16.04
N GLN A 393 10.70 38.88 14.85
CA GLN A 393 11.36 39.79 13.91
C GLN A 393 10.49 41.01 13.67
N GLY A 394 11.06 42.20 13.85
CA GLY A 394 10.35 43.47 13.61
C GLY A 394 9.09 43.67 14.45
N GLY A 395 8.96 42.96 15.59
CA GLY A 395 7.76 42.96 16.44
C GLY A 395 6.72 41.89 16.10
N THR A 396 6.93 41.11 15.04
CA THR A 396 6.04 40.01 14.63
C THR A 396 6.67 38.67 15.02
N LYS A 397 5.86 37.73 15.52
CA LYS A 397 6.33 36.36 15.80
C LYS A 397 6.57 35.61 14.50
N LEU A 398 7.64 34.82 14.46
CA LEU A 398 7.88 33.93 13.32
C LEU A 398 6.98 32.69 13.46
N PRO A 399 6.27 32.30 12.39
CA PRO A 399 5.45 31.10 12.41
C PRO A 399 6.37 29.86 12.44
N VAL A 400 6.06 28.92 13.35
CA VAL A 400 6.85 27.70 13.57
C VAL A 400 5.96 26.49 13.31
N TYR A 401 6.41 25.64 12.39
CA TYR A 401 5.68 24.45 11.98
C TYR A 401 6.50 23.20 12.32
N VAL A 402 5.83 22.22 12.92
CA VAL A 402 6.40 20.90 13.15
C VAL A 402 6.18 20.06 11.90
N VAL A 403 7.23 19.41 11.41
CA VAL A 403 7.23 18.64 10.15
C VAL A 403 7.75 17.24 10.43
N SER A 404 7.13 16.24 9.80
CA SER A 404 7.64 14.86 9.89
C SER A 404 9.08 14.77 9.37
N GLU A 405 9.94 14.11 10.14
CA GLU A 405 11.31 13.74 9.73
C GLU A 405 11.38 12.35 9.09
N ASP A 406 10.25 11.65 8.92
CA ASP A 406 10.22 10.29 8.42
C ASP A 406 10.84 10.20 7.02
N GLY A 407 11.87 9.38 6.87
CA GLY A 407 12.63 9.26 5.63
C GLY A 407 13.63 10.40 5.37
N ALA A 408 13.76 11.43 6.23
CA ALA A 408 14.78 12.47 6.07
C ALA A 408 16.21 11.90 6.21
N SER A 409 16.37 10.93 7.12
CA SER A 409 17.61 10.15 7.25
C SER A 409 17.91 9.33 5.99
N VAL A 410 16.91 8.67 5.41
CA VAL A 410 17.01 7.90 4.16
C VAL A 410 17.41 8.82 3.00
N TYR A 411 16.75 9.98 2.88
CA TYR A 411 17.11 11.01 1.91
C TYR A 411 18.56 11.46 2.08
N SER A 412 18.97 11.84 3.28
CA SER A 412 20.30 12.41 3.54
C SER A 412 21.47 11.47 3.17
N ALA A 413 21.25 10.16 3.32
CA ALA A 413 22.19 9.11 2.94
C ALA A 413 22.07 8.68 1.46
N SER A 414 21.05 9.13 0.75
CA SER A 414 20.76 8.72 -0.63
C SER A 414 21.81 9.22 -1.63
N LYS A 415 21.77 8.65 -2.84
CA LYS A 415 22.55 9.15 -3.96
C LYS A 415 22.06 10.52 -4.43
N THR A 416 20.74 10.73 -4.44
CA THR A 416 20.12 12.01 -4.80
C THR A 416 20.63 13.15 -3.93
N ALA A 417 20.60 13.01 -2.61
CA ALA A 417 21.08 14.07 -1.72
C ALA A 417 22.59 14.34 -1.84
N ARG A 418 23.38 13.31 -2.18
CA ARG A 418 24.82 13.45 -2.49
C ARG A 418 25.07 14.18 -3.80
N GLU A 419 24.19 14.03 -4.79
CA GLU A 419 24.25 14.77 -6.05
C GLU A 419 23.80 16.23 -5.88
N GLU A 420 22.75 16.47 -5.09
CA GLU A 420 22.26 17.83 -4.80
C GLU A 420 23.22 18.63 -3.91
N PHE A 421 23.83 17.98 -2.91
CA PHE A 421 24.72 18.61 -1.93
C PHE A 421 26.03 17.82 -1.73
N PRO A 422 26.95 17.82 -2.71
CA PRO A 422 28.17 17.00 -2.66
C PRO A 422 29.12 17.37 -1.51
N ASN A 423 29.16 18.66 -1.18
CA ASN A 423 30.11 19.22 -0.19
C ASN A 423 29.54 19.28 1.23
N GLU A 424 28.25 19.01 1.40
CA GLU A 424 27.57 19.07 2.69
C GLU A 424 27.56 17.69 3.37
N ASP A 425 27.61 17.66 4.69
CA ASP A 425 27.52 16.42 5.44
C ASP A 425 26.07 15.86 5.48
N VAL A 426 25.94 14.63 5.99
CA VAL A 426 24.65 13.92 6.04
C VAL A 426 23.64 14.66 6.91
N THR A 427 24.05 15.29 8.00
CA THR A 427 23.13 15.97 8.93
C THR A 427 22.56 17.26 8.33
N VAL A 428 23.39 18.04 7.61
CA VAL A 428 22.92 19.23 6.89
C VAL A 428 21.89 18.84 5.82
N ARG A 429 22.15 17.77 5.06
CA ARG A 429 21.19 17.26 4.06
C ARG A 429 19.85 16.87 4.67
N GLY A 430 19.85 16.29 5.87
CA GLY A 430 18.63 15.99 6.62
C GLY A 430 17.83 17.26 6.96
N ALA A 431 18.49 18.27 7.53
CA ALA A 431 17.87 19.55 7.86
C ALA A 431 17.33 20.30 6.62
N VAL A 432 18.02 20.22 5.47
CA VAL A 432 17.51 20.74 4.19
C VAL A 432 16.20 20.06 3.81
N SER A 433 16.09 18.74 3.99
CA SER A 433 14.85 18.02 3.66
C SER A 433 13.68 18.48 4.55
N ILE A 434 13.92 18.69 5.85
CA ILE A 434 12.90 19.21 6.79
C ILE A 434 12.40 20.58 6.32
N GLY A 435 13.30 21.51 5.97
CA GLY A 435 12.91 22.83 5.47
C GLY A 435 12.11 22.75 4.17
N ARG A 436 12.54 21.92 3.21
CA ARG A 436 11.86 21.77 1.91
C ARG A 436 10.51 21.06 2.01
N ARG A 437 10.33 20.15 2.97
CA ARG A 437 9.03 19.52 3.26
C ARG A 437 7.99 20.54 3.68
N LEU A 438 8.36 21.54 4.48
CA LEU A 438 7.43 22.63 4.83
C LEU A 438 7.06 23.45 3.58
N MET A 439 8.03 23.72 2.71
CA MET A 439 7.79 24.49 1.49
C MET A 439 6.82 23.77 0.55
N ASP A 440 7.09 22.49 0.26
CA ASP A 440 6.23 21.63 -0.56
C ASP A 440 6.47 20.15 -0.22
N PRO A 441 5.58 19.52 0.59
CA PRO A 441 5.73 18.12 1.00
C PRO A 441 5.84 17.16 -0.19
N LEU A 442 5.01 17.37 -1.21
CA LEU A 442 4.96 16.52 -2.40
C LEU A 442 6.30 16.55 -3.14
N ALA A 443 6.83 17.74 -3.41
CA ALA A 443 8.05 17.91 -4.20
C ALA A 443 9.31 17.35 -3.52
N GLU A 444 9.33 17.29 -2.19
CA GLU A 444 10.44 16.76 -1.42
C GLU A 444 10.30 15.24 -1.14
N LEU A 445 9.11 14.76 -0.78
CA LEU A 445 8.89 13.34 -0.46
C LEU A 445 9.06 12.42 -1.69
N VAL A 446 8.75 12.88 -2.90
CA VAL A 446 8.95 12.10 -4.16
C VAL A 446 10.42 11.78 -4.47
N LYS A 447 11.38 12.42 -3.77
CA LYS A 447 12.81 12.11 -3.91
C LYS A 447 13.23 10.85 -3.16
N ILE A 448 12.36 10.35 -2.28
CA ILE A 448 12.60 9.19 -1.43
C ILE A 448 11.88 8.00 -2.05
N ASP A 449 12.45 6.79 -1.94
CA ASP A 449 11.72 5.57 -2.28
C ASP A 449 10.46 5.49 -1.40
N PRO A 450 9.23 5.48 -1.95
CA PRO A 450 8.00 5.59 -1.17
C PRO A 450 7.89 4.54 -0.05
N LYS A 451 8.46 3.34 -0.26
CA LYS A 451 8.48 2.27 0.76
C LYS A 451 9.37 2.58 1.98
N SER A 452 10.18 3.62 1.90
CA SER A 452 11.11 4.04 2.96
C SER A 452 10.56 5.24 3.75
N ILE A 453 9.43 5.79 3.31
CA ILE A 453 8.63 6.73 4.09
C ILE A 453 7.88 5.88 5.11
N GLY A 454 7.98 6.22 6.40
CA GLY A 454 7.28 5.52 7.47
C GLY A 454 5.79 5.81 7.40
N VAL A 455 5.02 4.93 6.75
CA VAL A 455 3.58 5.13 6.50
C VAL A 455 2.69 4.24 7.36
N GLY A 456 3.29 3.36 8.17
CA GLY A 456 2.56 2.64 9.21
C GLY A 456 3.35 1.57 9.93
N GLN A 457 2.73 0.99 10.96
CA GLN A 457 3.31 -0.13 11.71
C GLN A 457 3.32 -1.40 10.85
N TYR A 458 4.34 -2.25 11.04
CA TYR A 458 4.49 -3.52 10.31
C TYR A 458 4.70 -3.38 8.80
N GLN A 459 5.08 -2.20 8.32
CA GLN A 459 5.38 -1.93 6.91
C GLN A 459 6.49 -2.85 6.34
N HIS A 460 7.42 -3.30 7.18
CA HIS A 460 8.47 -4.26 6.77
C HIS A 460 8.01 -5.72 6.80
N ASP A 461 6.85 -6.01 7.41
CA ASP A 461 6.32 -7.36 7.59
C ASP A 461 5.35 -7.76 6.46
N VAL A 462 4.82 -6.81 5.69
CA VAL A 462 3.95 -7.05 4.53
C VAL A 462 4.74 -7.43 3.26
N ASP A 463 4.06 -7.94 2.24
CA ASP A 463 4.66 -8.15 0.92
C ASP A 463 5.25 -6.85 0.33
N GLN A 464 6.59 -6.82 0.24
CA GLN A 464 7.34 -5.63 -0.19
C GLN A 464 7.16 -5.28 -1.67
N THR A 465 6.83 -6.25 -2.52
CA THR A 465 6.59 -6.02 -3.94
C THR A 465 5.22 -5.38 -4.14
N LYS A 466 4.19 -5.92 -3.49
CA LYS A 466 2.84 -5.33 -3.50
C LYS A 466 2.83 -3.95 -2.86
N LEU A 467 3.51 -3.78 -1.73
CA LEU A 467 3.66 -2.49 -1.06
C LEU A 467 4.27 -1.45 -2.01
N ARG A 468 5.42 -1.76 -2.61
CA ARG A 468 6.10 -0.84 -3.52
C ARG A 468 5.21 -0.41 -4.69
N LYS A 469 4.56 -1.37 -5.37
CA LYS A 469 3.66 -1.09 -6.50
C LYS A 469 2.53 -0.15 -6.08
N SER A 470 1.92 -0.40 -4.92
CA SER A 470 0.79 0.39 -4.41
C SER A 470 1.21 1.81 -4.01
N LEU A 471 2.35 1.96 -3.32
CA LEU A 471 2.86 3.27 -2.94
C LEU A 471 3.32 4.08 -4.16
N ASP A 472 4.00 3.47 -5.14
CA ASP A 472 4.40 4.14 -6.38
C ASP A 472 3.17 4.65 -7.16
N THR A 473 2.11 3.85 -7.25
CA THR A 473 0.83 4.24 -7.88
C THR A 473 0.17 5.41 -7.12
N THR A 474 0.27 5.40 -5.80
CA THR A 474 -0.26 6.49 -4.94
C THR A 474 0.50 7.79 -5.18
N VAL A 475 1.84 7.72 -5.33
CA VAL A 475 2.66 8.88 -5.66
C VAL A 475 2.29 9.43 -7.03
N GLU A 476 2.15 8.56 -8.04
CA GLU A 476 1.67 8.96 -9.37
C GLU A 476 0.31 9.65 -9.29
N SER A 477 -0.66 9.08 -8.59
CA SER A 477 -1.98 9.70 -8.36
C SER A 477 -1.86 11.10 -7.76
N CYS A 478 -1.11 11.26 -6.66
CA CYS A 478 -0.96 12.55 -5.97
C CYS A 478 -0.28 13.61 -6.85
N VAL A 479 0.78 13.23 -7.56
CA VAL A 479 1.53 14.13 -8.46
C VAL A 479 0.66 14.61 -9.60
N ASN A 480 -0.13 13.73 -10.22
CA ASN A 480 -1.00 14.10 -11.35
C ASN A 480 -2.28 14.83 -10.88
N LEU A 481 -2.75 14.58 -9.66
CA LEU A 481 -3.84 15.33 -9.04
C LEU A 481 -3.42 16.79 -8.81
N VAL A 482 -2.28 17.00 -8.15
CA VAL A 482 -1.74 18.34 -7.87
C VAL A 482 -1.26 19.02 -9.15
N GLY A 483 -0.68 18.30 -10.11
CA GLY A 483 -0.05 18.86 -11.30
C GLY A 483 1.31 19.50 -11.01
N VAL A 484 2.14 19.70 -12.03
CA VAL A 484 3.53 20.15 -11.83
C VAL A 484 3.89 21.33 -12.70
N ASN A 485 4.63 22.29 -12.14
CA ASN A 485 5.24 23.34 -12.94
C ASN A 485 6.46 22.80 -13.67
N VAL A 486 6.38 22.65 -14.99
CA VAL A 486 7.48 22.08 -15.79
C VAL A 486 8.78 22.88 -15.72
N ASN A 487 8.71 24.17 -15.43
CA ASN A 487 9.88 25.04 -15.38
C ASN A 487 10.65 24.94 -14.05
N THR A 488 10.01 24.48 -12.97
CA THR A 488 10.65 24.36 -11.65
C THR A 488 10.73 22.93 -11.14
N ALA A 489 9.95 22.00 -11.70
CA ALA A 489 9.90 20.61 -11.25
C ALA A 489 11.27 19.92 -11.36
N SER A 490 11.56 19.08 -10.35
CA SER A 490 12.74 18.21 -10.32
C SER A 490 12.54 17.01 -11.24
N VAL A 491 13.64 16.31 -11.57
CA VAL A 491 13.58 15.06 -12.34
C VAL A 491 12.72 14.01 -11.61
N HIS A 492 12.81 13.95 -10.27
CA HIS A 492 12.05 13.01 -9.45
C HIS A 492 10.55 13.27 -9.54
N LEU A 493 10.12 14.52 -9.41
CA LEU A 493 8.71 14.88 -9.52
C LEU A 493 8.16 14.60 -10.93
N LEU A 494 8.93 14.93 -11.99
CA LEU A 494 8.55 14.66 -13.38
C LEU A 494 8.47 13.17 -13.71
N THR A 495 9.19 12.31 -12.98
CA THR A 495 9.18 10.86 -13.23
C THR A 495 7.80 10.26 -12.96
N TYR A 496 7.05 10.83 -12.01
CA TYR A 496 5.70 10.40 -11.63
C TYR A 496 4.58 11.07 -12.44
N ILE A 497 4.92 11.91 -13.42
CA ILE A 497 3.90 12.41 -14.35
C ILE A 497 3.52 11.33 -15.35
N SER A 498 2.22 11.20 -15.56
CA SER A 498 1.60 10.30 -16.51
C SER A 498 2.35 10.32 -17.86
N GLY A 499 2.89 9.16 -18.25
CA GLY A 499 3.55 8.94 -19.54
C GLY A 499 5.01 9.40 -19.68
N LEU A 500 5.67 9.89 -18.61
CA LEU A 500 7.08 10.35 -18.69
C LEU A 500 8.11 9.29 -18.26
N GLY A 501 8.03 8.83 -17.01
CA GLY A 501 9.09 8.00 -16.41
C GLY A 501 10.46 8.69 -16.34
N ALA A 502 11.47 7.95 -15.89
CA ALA A 502 12.77 8.53 -15.51
C ALA A 502 13.57 9.12 -16.69
N THR A 503 13.47 8.54 -17.89
CA THR A 503 14.24 9.01 -19.06
C THR A 503 13.68 10.31 -19.61
N LEU A 504 12.36 10.41 -19.82
CA LEU A 504 11.77 11.64 -20.35
C LEU A 504 11.85 12.78 -19.34
N ALA A 505 11.71 12.49 -18.04
CA ALA A 505 11.91 13.48 -16.98
C ALA A 505 13.31 14.15 -17.06
N LYS A 506 14.37 13.36 -17.26
CA LYS A 506 15.73 13.90 -17.46
C LYS A 506 15.83 14.76 -18.72
N ASN A 507 15.31 14.27 -19.85
CA ASN A 507 15.35 14.99 -21.11
C ASN A 507 14.62 16.35 -21.05
N ILE A 508 13.51 16.45 -20.30
CA ILE A 508 12.78 17.71 -20.10
C ILE A 508 13.65 18.72 -19.34
N VAL A 509 14.30 18.28 -18.26
CA VAL A 509 15.17 19.14 -17.45
C VAL A 509 16.41 19.58 -18.24
N GLU A 510 17.02 18.68 -19.00
CA GLU A 510 18.15 18.98 -19.88
C GLU A 510 17.74 19.98 -20.98
N TYR A 511 16.59 19.75 -21.63
CA TYR A 511 16.06 20.67 -22.64
C TYR A 511 15.83 22.07 -22.07
N ARG A 512 15.22 22.17 -20.88
CA ARG A 512 15.02 23.42 -20.14
C ARG A 512 16.35 24.13 -19.83
N ARG A 513 17.38 23.37 -19.45
CA ARG A 513 18.71 23.92 -19.15
C ARG A 513 19.38 24.50 -20.39
N GLU A 514 19.21 23.87 -21.55
CA GLU A 514 19.85 24.27 -22.81
C GLU A 514 19.07 25.36 -23.56
N ASN A 515 17.74 25.33 -23.52
CA ASN A 515 16.86 26.18 -24.34
C ASN A 515 16.14 27.27 -23.52
N GLY A 516 16.29 27.26 -22.20
CA GLY A 516 15.55 28.13 -21.28
C GLY A 516 14.17 27.58 -20.89
N ALA A 517 13.40 28.39 -20.15
CA ALA A 517 12.08 28.01 -19.66
C ALA A 517 11.08 27.79 -20.81
N PHE A 518 10.20 26.81 -20.66
CA PHE A 518 9.09 26.56 -21.57
C PHE A 518 8.08 27.71 -21.49
N ALA A 519 7.69 28.24 -22.65
CA ALA A 519 6.69 29.31 -22.79
C ALA A 519 5.32 28.80 -23.25
N SER A 520 5.23 27.54 -23.69
CA SER A 520 3.97 26.86 -23.99
C SER A 520 4.12 25.34 -23.96
N ARG A 521 3.01 24.62 -23.72
CA ARG A 521 3.00 23.14 -23.73
C ARG A 521 3.43 22.58 -25.08
N ALA A 522 3.12 23.28 -26.18
CA ALA A 522 3.52 22.86 -27.53
C ALA A 522 5.04 22.69 -27.69
N GLN A 523 5.85 23.40 -26.90
CA GLN A 523 7.30 23.27 -26.91
C GLN A 523 7.79 21.92 -26.35
N LEU A 524 6.98 21.22 -25.53
CA LEU A 524 7.32 19.88 -25.02
C LEU A 524 7.50 18.86 -26.16
N LYS A 525 6.83 19.05 -27.30
CA LYS A 525 7.00 18.21 -28.49
C LYS A 525 8.41 18.28 -29.10
N LYS A 526 9.22 19.27 -28.70
CA LYS A 526 10.61 19.42 -29.12
C LYS A 526 11.59 18.67 -28.21
N VAL A 527 11.13 18.13 -27.08
CA VAL A 527 11.97 17.38 -26.15
C VAL A 527 12.36 16.04 -26.78
N PRO A 528 13.63 15.65 -26.76
CA PRO A 528 14.07 14.38 -27.33
C PRO A 528 13.30 13.19 -26.76
N ARG A 529 12.86 12.30 -27.65
CA ARG A 529 12.10 11.06 -27.35
C ARG A 529 10.69 11.25 -26.78
N LEU A 530 10.21 12.50 -26.64
CA LEU A 530 8.84 12.78 -26.24
C LEU A 530 7.93 12.68 -27.47
N GLY A 531 7.35 11.49 -27.68
CA GLY A 531 6.45 11.20 -28.79
C GLY A 531 5.02 11.72 -28.60
N PRO A 532 4.14 11.62 -29.63
CA PRO A 532 2.76 12.10 -29.57
C PRO A 532 1.94 11.47 -28.45
N SER A 533 2.08 10.16 -28.21
CA SER A 533 1.39 9.45 -27.14
C SER A 533 1.85 9.94 -25.75
N ALA A 534 3.16 10.03 -25.51
CA ALA A 534 3.68 10.57 -24.26
C ALA A 534 3.25 12.03 -24.02
N PHE A 535 3.17 12.85 -25.08
CA PHE A 535 2.65 14.21 -25.00
C PHE A 535 1.16 14.24 -24.60
N GLU A 536 0.33 13.39 -25.22
CA GLU A 536 -1.08 13.27 -24.85
C GLU A 536 -1.24 12.87 -23.38
N GLN A 537 -0.47 11.89 -22.91
CA GLN A 537 -0.59 11.41 -21.54
C GLN A 537 -0.13 12.44 -20.49
N CYS A 538 0.85 13.29 -20.80
CA CYS A 538 1.46 14.20 -19.81
C CYS A 538 0.95 15.64 -19.88
N ALA A 539 0.52 16.13 -21.04
CA ALA A 539 0.41 17.58 -21.28
C ALA A 539 -0.58 18.28 -20.34
N GLY A 540 -1.72 17.64 -20.02
CA GLY A 540 -2.72 18.22 -19.12
C GLY A 540 -2.27 18.32 -17.66
N PHE A 541 -1.23 17.57 -17.25
CA PHE A 541 -0.68 17.59 -15.89
C PHE A 541 0.50 18.56 -15.74
N MET A 542 1.03 19.04 -16.86
CA MET A 542 2.18 19.96 -16.92
C MET A 542 1.68 21.39 -16.97
N ARG A 543 2.01 22.21 -15.97
CA ARG A 543 1.63 23.62 -15.89
C ARG A 543 2.79 24.53 -16.24
N ILE A 544 2.47 25.63 -16.91
CA ILE A 544 3.41 26.71 -17.21
C ILE A 544 2.77 28.01 -16.71
N PRO A 545 3.15 28.50 -15.51
CA PRO A 545 2.77 29.83 -15.08
C PRO A 545 3.24 30.88 -16.08
N ASP A 546 2.42 31.91 -16.30
CA ASP A 546 2.71 33.02 -17.22
C ASP A 546 3.02 32.58 -18.68
N ALA A 547 2.43 31.46 -19.12
CA ALA A 547 2.56 30.95 -20.48
C ALA A 547 1.96 31.90 -21.53
N ARG A 548 2.42 31.74 -22.78
CA ARG A 548 1.84 32.46 -23.94
C ARG A 548 0.36 32.17 -24.14
N ASN A 549 -0.06 30.93 -23.85
CA ASN A 549 -1.46 30.54 -23.81
C ASN A 549 -1.88 30.37 -22.35
N SER A 550 -2.84 31.17 -21.89
CA SER A 550 -3.30 31.16 -20.50
C SER A 550 -3.88 29.81 -20.05
N LEU A 551 -4.34 28.97 -20.98
CA LEU A 551 -4.80 27.61 -20.67
C LEU A 551 -3.67 26.67 -20.24
N ASP A 552 -2.41 26.96 -20.57
CA ASP A 552 -1.27 26.11 -20.19
C ASP A 552 -0.98 26.14 -18.67
N ASN A 553 -1.61 27.05 -17.91
CA ASN A 553 -1.58 27.05 -16.44
C ASN A 553 -2.83 26.40 -15.80
N SER A 554 -3.73 25.83 -16.60
CA SER A 554 -4.92 25.10 -16.14
C SER A 554 -4.75 23.58 -16.34
N ALA A 555 -5.67 22.76 -15.83
CA ALA A 555 -5.71 21.35 -16.21
C ALA A 555 -6.53 21.06 -17.48
N VAL A 556 -6.95 22.09 -18.23
CA VAL A 556 -7.58 21.89 -19.54
C VAL A 556 -6.57 21.22 -20.47
N HIS A 557 -6.92 20.08 -21.04
CA HIS A 557 -6.04 19.34 -21.94
C HIS A 557 -5.90 20.07 -23.30
N PRO A 558 -4.71 20.09 -23.94
CA PRO A 558 -4.52 20.71 -25.25
C PRO A 558 -5.47 20.21 -26.35
N GLU A 559 -5.99 18.98 -26.23
CA GLU A 559 -6.99 18.44 -27.17
C GLU A 559 -8.31 19.24 -27.18
N ARG A 560 -8.58 20.01 -26.11
CA ARG A 560 -9.82 20.80 -25.94
C ARG A 560 -9.61 22.31 -26.06
N TYR A 561 -8.43 22.78 -26.48
CA TYR A 561 -8.18 24.24 -26.60
C TYR A 561 -9.10 24.91 -27.61
N ALA A 562 -9.29 24.29 -28.78
CA ALA A 562 -10.19 24.81 -29.81
C ALA A 562 -11.65 24.94 -29.32
N LEU A 563 -12.08 24.03 -28.43
CA LEU A 563 -13.41 24.07 -27.83
C LEU A 563 -13.57 25.26 -26.87
N VAL A 564 -12.56 25.52 -26.03
CA VAL A 564 -12.57 26.68 -25.13
C VAL A 564 -12.49 28.00 -25.90
N GLU A 565 -11.71 28.05 -26.97
CA GLU A 565 -11.68 29.20 -27.89
C GLU A 565 -13.05 29.45 -28.52
N GLN A 566 -13.76 28.40 -28.94
CA GLN A 566 -15.13 28.51 -29.44
C GLN A 566 -16.09 29.07 -28.39
N MET A 567 -16.06 28.56 -27.15
CA MET A 567 -16.88 29.07 -26.05
C MET A 567 -16.63 30.56 -25.78
N ALA A 568 -15.37 31.00 -25.83
CA ALA A 568 -15.00 32.39 -25.65
C ALA A 568 -15.56 33.28 -26.78
N ASN A 569 -15.44 32.81 -28.03
CA ASN A 569 -15.98 33.49 -29.21
C ASN A 569 -17.50 33.64 -29.16
N ASP A 570 -18.22 32.59 -28.74
CA ASP A 570 -19.68 32.61 -28.60
C ASP A 570 -20.14 33.60 -27.51
N CYS A 571 -19.30 33.82 -26.49
CA CYS A 571 -19.51 34.86 -25.47
C CYS A 571 -19.02 36.25 -25.88
N GLY A 572 -18.45 36.40 -27.09
CA GLY A 572 -17.90 37.66 -27.59
C GLY A 572 -16.69 38.17 -26.81
N CYS A 573 -15.87 37.28 -26.25
CA CYS A 573 -14.69 37.66 -25.46
C CYS A 573 -13.47 36.77 -25.74
N ALA A 574 -12.29 37.17 -25.26
CA ALA A 574 -11.10 36.34 -25.35
C ALA A 574 -11.08 35.30 -24.21
N VAL A 575 -10.32 34.21 -24.37
CA VAL A 575 -10.17 33.18 -23.32
C VAL A 575 -9.65 33.78 -21.99
N VAL A 576 -8.73 34.74 -22.07
CA VAL A 576 -8.20 35.48 -20.91
C VAL A 576 -9.32 36.19 -20.14
N ASP A 577 -10.39 36.59 -20.81
CA ASP A 577 -11.50 37.28 -20.18
C ASP A 577 -12.47 36.36 -19.45
N LEU A 578 -12.42 35.04 -19.69
CA LEU A 578 -13.23 34.04 -19.00
C LEU A 578 -12.56 33.56 -17.70
N ILE A 579 -11.22 33.54 -17.69
CA ILE A 579 -10.43 33.03 -16.58
C ILE A 579 -10.68 33.85 -15.31
N GLY A 580 -11.08 33.18 -14.22
CA GLY A 580 -11.35 33.81 -12.93
C GLY A 580 -12.65 34.62 -12.85
N LYS A 581 -13.48 34.63 -13.91
CA LYS A 581 -14.73 35.40 -13.95
C LYS A 581 -15.96 34.49 -13.92
N SER A 582 -16.32 34.02 -12.72
CA SER A 582 -17.45 33.11 -12.47
C SER A 582 -18.77 33.57 -13.13
N GLU A 583 -19.04 34.89 -13.15
CA GLU A 583 -20.28 35.43 -13.71
C GLU A 583 -20.39 35.25 -15.23
N ARG A 584 -19.27 35.29 -15.96
CA ARG A 584 -19.28 35.01 -17.40
C ARG A 584 -19.35 33.52 -17.70
N LEU A 585 -18.67 32.70 -16.90
CA LEU A 585 -18.69 31.24 -17.05
C LEU A 585 -20.10 30.65 -16.84
N LYS A 586 -20.89 31.20 -15.92
CA LYS A 586 -22.30 30.79 -15.69
C LYS A 586 -23.23 31.09 -16.88
N GLN A 587 -22.84 32.00 -17.77
CA GLN A 587 -23.65 32.35 -18.95
C GLN A 587 -23.49 31.34 -20.09
N ILE A 588 -22.49 30.45 -20.01
CA ILE A 588 -22.20 29.43 -21.02
C ILE A 588 -23.18 28.27 -20.85
N ASP A 589 -24.02 28.03 -21.86
CA ASP A 589 -24.87 26.84 -21.90
C ASP A 589 -24.07 25.63 -22.40
N LEU A 590 -23.62 24.80 -21.45
CA LEU A 590 -22.79 23.62 -21.73
C LEU A 590 -23.47 22.62 -22.69
N LYS A 591 -24.80 22.59 -22.75
CA LYS A 591 -25.50 21.65 -23.64
C LYS A 591 -25.21 21.90 -25.11
N GLN A 592 -24.83 23.11 -25.49
CA GLN A 592 -24.51 23.49 -26.87
C GLN A 592 -23.17 22.90 -27.35
N TYR A 593 -22.30 22.52 -26.41
CA TYR A 593 -20.95 22.03 -26.68
C TYR A 593 -20.81 20.51 -26.52
N VAL A 594 -21.91 19.81 -26.25
CA VAL A 594 -21.93 18.34 -26.16
C VAL A 594 -21.78 17.76 -27.57
N SER A 595 -20.84 16.83 -27.72
CA SER A 595 -20.56 16.13 -28.98
C SER A 595 -20.38 14.62 -28.73
N GLY A 596 -20.14 13.84 -29.79
CA GLY A 596 -19.87 12.41 -29.65
C GLY A 596 -18.60 12.08 -28.85
N GLU A 597 -17.64 13.01 -28.78
CA GLU A 597 -16.38 12.84 -28.05
C GLU A 597 -16.33 13.58 -26.71
N VAL A 598 -17.18 14.59 -26.51
CA VAL A 598 -17.16 15.47 -25.34
C VAL A 598 -18.54 15.49 -24.69
N GLY A 599 -18.61 15.06 -23.44
CA GLY A 599 -19.83 15.05 -22.65
C GLY A 599 -19.89 16.19 -21.64
N LEU A 600 -20.99 16.23 -20.89
CA LEU A 600 -21.17 17.15 -19.77
C LEU A 600 -20.07 17.06 -18.70
N PRO A 601 -19.52 15.87 -18.34
CA PRO A 601 -18.44 15.79 -17.34
C PRO A 601 -17.21 16.61 -17.73
N THR A 602 -16.67 16.41 -18.94
CA THR A 602 -15.51 17.16 -19.43
C THR A 602 -15.80 18.66 -19.50
N LEU A 603 -16.98 19.06 -19.97
CA LEU A 603 -17.37 20.47 -20.05
C LEU A 603 -17.44 21.12 -18.66
N THR A 604 -17.98 20.39 -17.68
CA THR A 604 -18.07 20.85 -16.29
C THR A 604 -16.69 21.03 -15.68
N ASP A 605 -15.77 20.08 -15.91
CA ASP A 605 -14.38 20.17 -15.44
C ASP A 605 -13.65 21.37 -16.08
N ILE A 606 -13.85 21.61 -17.37
CA ILE A 606 -13.28 22.77 -18.07
C ILE A 606 -13.75 24.07 -17.41
N ILE A 607 -15.04 24.21 -17.11
CA ILE A 607 -15.57 25.42 -16.45
C ILE A 607 -14.97 25.61 -15.05
N HIS A 608 -14.87 24.55 -14.25
CA HIS A 608 -14.25 24.63 -12.93
C HIS A 608 -12.77 25.04 -13.01
N GLU A 609 -12.04 24.52 -13.99
CA GLU A 609 -10.64 24.92 -14.25
C GLU A 609 -10.54 26.36 -14.76
N LEU A 610 -11.47 26.86 -15.58
CA LEU A 610 -11.46 28.26 -15.99
C LEU A 610 -11.82 29.20 -14.83
N GLU A 611 -12.64 28.75 -13.89
CA GLU A 611 -13.00 29.54 -12.70
C GLU A 611 -11.79 29.71 -11.77
N LYS A 612 -11.01 28.64 -11.54
CA LYS A 612 -9.79 28.68 -10.72
C LYS A 612 -8.67 27.85 -11.38
N PRO A 613 -7.93 28.41 -12.36
CA PRO A 613 -6.94 27.66 -13.12
C PRO A 613 -5.82 27.12 -12.25
N GLY A 614 -5.58 25.82 -12.38
CA GLY A 614 -4.45 25.19 -11.70
C GLY A 614 -4.54 25.28 -10.18
N ARG A 615 -5.76 25.38 -9.63
CA ARG A 615 -6.03 25.37 -8.19
C ARG A 615 -5.32 24.18 -7.55
N ASP A 616 -4.53 24.46 -6.52
CA ASP A 616 -3.95 23.42 -5.68
C ASP A 616 -5.07 22.73 -4.89
N PRO A 617 -5.21 21.40 -4.96
CA PRO A 617 -6.25 20.67 -4.22
C PRO A 617 -5.95 20.57 -2.71
N ARG A 618 -4.75 20.96 -2.26
CA ARG A 618 -4.30 20.85 -0.87
C ARG A 618 -4.88 21.96 0.01
N GLU A 619 -4.98 21.69 1.31
CA GLU A 619 -5.48 22.63 2.33
C GLU A 619 -4.45 23.75 2.63
N GLU A 620 -4.86 24.78 3.37
CA GLU A 620 -3.95 25.82 3.87
C GLU A 620 -3.27 25.36 5.18
N LEU A 621 -2.04 25.81 5.43
CA LEU A 621 -1.28 25.44 6.63
C LEU A 621 -1.85 26.09 7.90
N GLU A 622 -1.98 25.31 8.97
CA GLU A 622 -2.39 25.77 10.30
C GLU A 622 -1.23 25.62 11.31
N GLU A 623 -1.13 26.55 12.26
CA GLU A 623 -0.18 26.47 13.37
C GLU A 623 -0.71 25.57 14.51
N PHE A 624 0.19 24.83 15.18
CA PHE A 624 -0.14 23.98 16.32
C PHE A 624 0.78 24.16 17.52
N ASN A 625 0.20 24.04 18.72
CA ASN A 625 0.91 24.13 20.00
C ASN A 625 0.46 23.01 20.96
N PHE A 626 1.43 22.33 21.57
CA PHE A 626 1.19 21.39 22.67
C PHE A 626 0.89 22.15 23.97
N ASP A 627 0.26 21.46 24.95
CA ASP A 627 -0.03 22.06 26.26
C ASP A 627 1.25 22.24 27.09
N GLU A 628 1.53 23.47 27.52
CA GLU A 628 2.75 23.85 28.25
C GLU A 628 2.94 23.13 29.59
N ARG A 629 1.89 22.51 30.15
CA ARG A 629 1.94 21.91 31.51
C ARG A 629 2.46 20.47 31.55
N VAL A 630 2.55 19.80 30.41
CA VAL A 630 2.80 18.34 30.33
C VAL A 630 4.05 18.12 29.50
N HIS A 631 5.09 17.44 30.01
CA HIS A 631 6.35 17.18 29.27
C HIS A 631 6.72 15.70 29.22
N GLU A 632 6.51 14.97 30.31
CA GLU A 632 6.81 13.54 30.42
C GLU A 632 5.54 12.73 30.68
N VAL A 633 5.62 11.40 30.49
CA VAL A 633 4.49 10.49 30.77
C VAL A 633 4.04 10.56 32.24
N SER A 634 4.96 10.90 33.14
CA SER A 634 4.71 11.13 34.58
C SER A 634 3.84 12.36 34.87
N ASP A 635 3.79 13.34 33.97
CA ASP A 635 2.96 14.54 34.12
C ASP A 635 1.49 14.28 33.76
N LEU A 636 1.21 13.15 33.09
CA LEU A 636 -0.12 12.80 32.65
C LEU A 636 -0.98 12.31 33.81
N ILE A 637 -2.18 12.89 33.91
CA ILE A 637 -3.21 12.48 34.86
C ILE A 637 -4.42 12.00 34.06
N PRO A 638 -4.97 10.80 34.35
CA PRO A 638 -6.23 10.35 33.77
C PRO A 638 -7.32 11.43 33.94
N GLY A 639 -7.99 11.78 32.84
CA GLY A 639 -8.99 12.84 32.75
C GLY A 639 -8.49 14.16 32.16
N MET A 640 -7.17 14.36 32.01
CA MET A 640 -6.63 15.56 31.34
C MET A 640 -7.07 15.63 29.88
N ILE A 641 -7.43 16.83 29.42
CA ILE A 641 -7.70 17.13 28.01
C ILE A 641 -6.48 17.89 27.47
N LEU A 642 -5.89 17.37 26.41
CA LEU A 642 -4.65 17.88 25.82
C LEU A 642 -4.82 18.03 24.30
N PRO A 643 -4.24 19.09 23.70
CA PRO A 643 -4.04 19.14 22.26
C PRO A 643 -3.03 18.05 21.86
N GLY A 644 -3.31 17.38 20.75
CA GLY A 644 -2.40 16.40 20.16
C GLY A 644 -2.44 16.44 18.64
N ILE A 645 -1.45 15.79 18.03
CA ILE A 645 -1.33 15.62 16.58
C ILE A 645 -1.47 14.14 16.26
N VAL A 646 -2.32 13.78 15.30
CA VAL A 646 -2.42 12.42 14.81
C VAL A 646 -1.13 12.03 14.09
N THR A 647 -0.37 11.08 14.62
CA THR A 647 0.90 10.61 14.04
C THR A 647 0.70 9.44 13.09
N ASN A 648 -0.32 8.61 13.33
CA ASN A 648 -0.57 7.40 12.55
C ASN A 648 -2.03 6.96 12.65
N ILE A 649 -2.60 6.46 11.56
CA ILE A 649 -3.96 5.93 11.52
C ILE A 649 -3.89 4.43 11.23
N THR A 650 -4.68 3.66 11.99
CA THR A 650 -4.84 2.22 11.82
C THR A 650 -6.32 1.87 11.78
N LYS A 651 -6.67 0.65 11.36
CA LYS A 651 -8.07 0.18 11.37
C LYS A 651 -8.73 0.16 12.75
N PHE A 652 -7.94 0.04 13.81
CA PHE A 652 -8.45 -0.09 15.19
C PHE A 652 -8.40 1.22 15.98
N GLY A 653 -7.93 2.31 15.37
CA GLY A 653 -7.80 3.60 16.04
C GLY A 653 -6.73 4.50 15.43
N ALA A 654 -6.45 5.61 16.10
CA ALA A 654 -5.42 6.56 15.71
C ALA A 654 -4.41 6.75 16.84
N PHE A 655 -3.13 6.87 16.47
CA PHE A 655 -2.07 7.26 17.37
C PHE A 655 -1.96 8.78 17.37
N VAL A 656 -1.89 9.36 18.56
CA VAL A 656 -1.86 10.81 18.77
C VAL A 656 -0.66 11.11 19.66
N ASP A 657 0.24 11.96 19.16
CA ASP A 657 1.27 12.57 19.97
C ASP A 657 0.66 13.74 20.74
N ILE A 658 0.84 13.72 22.07
CA ILE A 658 0.43 14.79 23.00
C ILE A 658 1.64 15.50 23.61
N GLY A 659 2.83 15.24 23.08
CA GLY A 659 4.07 15.91 23.43
C GLY A 659 4.83 15.28 24.60
N VAL A 660 4.63 13.99 24.89
CA VAL A 660 5.33 13.25 25.99
C VAL A 660 6.32 12.20 25.49
N HIS A 661 6.78 12.30 24.24
CA HIS A 661 7.69 11.35 23.58
C HIS A 661 7.15 9.92 23.44
N GLN A 662 5.85 9.73 23.65
CA GLN A 662 5.16 8.46 23.52
C GLN A 662 3.76 8.73 22.98
N ASP A 663 3.45 8.16 21.82
CA ASP A 663 2.13 8.27 21.22
C ASP A 663 1.09 7.55 22.10
N GLY A 664 -0.06 8.19 22.28
CA GLY A 664 -1.23 7.57 22.85
C GLY A 664 -2.17 7.01 21.79
N LEU A 665 -2.84 5.91 22.12
CA LEU A 665 -3.79 5.26 21.22
C LEU A 665 -5.22 5.74 21.53
N VAL A 666 -5.86 6.38 20.57
CA VAL A 666 -7.31 6.58 20.53
C VAL A 666 -7.94 5.38 19.81
N HIS A 667 -8.53 4.46 20.57
CA HIS A 667 -9.22 3.31 19.98
C HIS A 667 -10.40 3.76 19.09
N ILE A 668 -10.78 2.99 18.07
CA ILE A 668 -11.85 3.36 17.12
C ILE A 668 -13.17 3.73 17.81
N SER A 669 -13.52 3.04 18.90
CA SER A 669 -14.71 3.32 19.70
C SER A 669 -14.62 4.59 20.56
N GLN A 670 -13.44 5.21 20.61
CA GLN A 670 -13.12 6.42 21.34
C GLN A 670 -12.84 7.61 20.41
N LEU A 671 -12.96 7.45 19.09
CA LEU A 671 -12.73 8.54 18.12
C LEU A 671 -13.89 9.54 18.05
N ALA A 672 -15.13 9.08 18.25
CA ALA A 672 -16.30 9.93 18.14
C ALA A 672 -17.45 9.46 19.05
N ASN A 673 -18.42 10.33 19.28
CA ASN A 673 -19.67 10.03 20.00
C ASN A 673 -20.71 9.25 19.15
N ARG A 674 -20.31 8.78 17.97
CA ARG A 674 -21.09 7.92 17.07
C ARG A 674 -20.31 6.65 16.75
N PHE A 675 -20.99 5.65 16.19
CA PHE A 675 -20.29 4.48 15.65
C PHE A 675 -19.40 4.89 14.48
N VAL A 676 -18.14 4.46 14.53
CA VAL A 676 -17.11 4.72 13.51
C VAL A 676 -16.69 3.37 12.94
N SER A 677 -16.90 3.19 11.63
CA SER A 677 -16.44 2.01 10.88
C SER A 677 -14.98 2.10 10.47
N ASP A 678 -14.54 3.30 10.09
CA ASP A 678 -13.19 3.58 9.65
C ASP A 678 -12.66 4.86 10.33
N PRO A 679 -11.51 4.80 11.02
CA PRO A 679 -10.90 5.97 11.63
C PRO A 679 -10.61 7.14 10.67
N THR A 680 -10.37 6.85 9.39
CA THR A 680 -10.11 7.89 8.37
C THR A 680 -11.32 8.78 8.07
N GLU A 681 -12.53 8.36 8.45
CA GLU A 681 -13.74 9.19 8.37
C GLU A 681 -13.76 10.33 9.41
N VAL A 682 -12.98 10.19 10.49
CA VAL A 682 -13.01 11.10 11.64
C VAL A 682 -11.72 11.90 11.75
N VAL A 683 -10.59 11.24 11.49
CA VAL A 683 -9.26 11.84 11.63
C VAL A 683 -8.41 11.68 10.38
N LYS A 684 -7.55 12.67 10.13
CA LYS A 684 -6.48 12.65 9.14
C LYS A 684 -5.11 12.65 9.82
N LEU A 685 -4.11 12.12 9.14
CA LEU A 685 -2.70 12.19 9.55
C LEU A 685 -2.28 13.65 9.69
N HIS A 686 -1.52 13.97 10.74
CA HIS A 686 -1.13 15.32 11.13
C HIS A 686 -2.28 16.25 11.53
N GLN A 687 -3.52 15.74 11.62
CA GLN A 687 -4.63 16.56 12.11
C GLN A 687 -4.44 16.90 13.58
N HIS A 688 -4.70 18.17 13.90
CA HIS A 688 -4.75 18.66 15.26
C HIS A 688 -6.06 18.23 15.92
N VAL A 689 -5.97 17.56 17.06
CA VAL A 689 -7.10 16.99 17.79
C VAL A 689 -7.03 17.36 19.27
N GLN A 690 -8.18 17.34 19.94
CA GLN A 690 -8.25 17.41 21.39
C GLN A 690 -8.52 15.99 21.92
N VAL A 691 -7.70 15.53 22.85
CA VAL A 691 -7.77 14.18 23.40
C VAL A 691 -7.78 14.18 24.92
N ARG A 692 -8.59 13.31 25.50
CA ARG A 692 -8.67 13.04 26.93
C ARG A 692 -7.87 11.80 27.29
N VAL A 693 -7.00 11.90 28.29
CA VAL A 693 -6.24 10.75 28.84
C VAL A 693 -7.21 9.84 29.59
N LEU A 694 -7.28 8.56 29.20
CA LEU A 694 -8.11 7.56 29.87
C LEU A 694 -7.33 6.75 30.89
N ASP A 695 -6.18 6.21 30.46
CA ASP A 695 -5.36 5.29 31.26
C ASP A 695 -3.89 5.35 30.82
N ILE A 696 -2.98 5.05 31.74
CA ILE A 696 -1.54 5.11 31.53
C ILE A 696 -0.90 3.85 32.10
N ASP A 697 -0.33 3.00 31.24
CA ASP A 697 0.43 1.83 31.65
C ASP A 697 1.93 2.09 31.44
N ILE A 698 2.60 2.47 32.54
CA ILE A 698 4.03 2.76 32.58
C ILE A 698 4.87 1.51 32.30
N ARG A 699 4.41 0.31 32.69
CA ARG A 699 5.20 -0.92 32.47
C ARG A 699 5.24 -1.30 31.00
N ARG A 700 4.17 -1.00 30.27
CA ARG A 700 4.04 -1.30 28.83
C ARG A 700 4.32 -0.08 27.94
N ASN A 701 4.63 1.09 28.50
CA ASN A 701 4.72 2.38 27.79
C ASN A 701 3.51 2.65 26.89
N ARG A 702 2.29 2.50 27.44
CA ARG A 702 1.04 2.72 26.70
C ARG A 702 0.22 3.83 27.32
N ILE A 703 -0.26 4.74 26.49
CA ILE A 703 -1.21 5.80 26.87
C ILE A 703 -2.50 5.54 26.10
N SER A 704 -3.62 5.42 26.82
CA SER A 704 -4.94 5.27 26.23
C SER A 704 -5.64 6.63 26.19
N LEU A 705 -6.11 7.04 25.01
CA LEU A 705 -6.70 8.34 24.77
C LEU A 705 -8.15 8.23 24.27
N SER A 706 -8.92 9.31 24.40
CA SER A 706 -10.27 9.44 23.87
C SER A 706 -10.50 10.79 23.23
N MET A 707 -11.17 10.82 22.08
CA MET A 707 -11.68 12.03 21.43
C MET A 707 -13.18 12.23 21.68
N ARG A 708 -13.78 11.40 22.54
CA ARG A 708 -15.17 11.57 22.97
C ARG A 708 -15.25 12.66 24.03
N ASP A 709 -16.34 13.42 23.96
CA ASP A 709 -16.73 14.43 24.95
C ASP A 709 -16.68 13.89 26.39
#